data_AF-A0A3E3IIG1-F1
#
_entry.id   AF-A0A3E3IIG1-F1
#
_cell.length_a   1.000
_cell.length_b   1.000
_cell.length_c   1.000
_cell.angle_alpha   90.00
_cell.angle_beta   90.00
_cell.angle_gamma   90.00
#
_symmetry.space_group_name_H-M   'P 1'
#
loop_
_entity.id
_entity.type
_entity.pdbx_description
1 polymer ?
#
loop_
_entity_poly.entity_id
_entity_poly.type
_entity_poly.pdbx_seq_one_letter_code
_entity_poly.pdbx_strand_id
1 'polypeptide(L)'
;MIQTIIKRDGRCVLFDADKIASAIFKAAQALGGNDYEMAKALAGQVASYLDEQYGDESPSVEQIQDAVERTLVESGHARTAKEYILYRAQRTRVRDMGTRLMKTYEELTYKSADENDIKRENANIDGDTAMGTMLKYGSEGAKQFYHMFVLNPVHSKEHLDGDIHIHDLDFLTLTTTCCQIDIEKLFDGGFCTGHGFLREPNDIQSYAALACIAIQSNQNDQHGGQSIPNFDYGMAKGVAKTYRKQYTRNVAKALTLFCGLENAEDTAKAIRERVHDETGLYPVLADDNSYRKHEAALLAQYAGEALVKKIQSFAVAEASRETRRATYQAMEALVHNLNTMHSRAGAQIPFSSINYGTDTSPEGRLATECVMRATEAGLGNGETPIFPIHIFKVKEGVNFNEGDPNYDLFKLACRVSAKRLFPNFSFIDAPFNLQYYKPGRPETEIAYMGCRTRVISNHYDPSRQIVNGRGNLSFTSINLPRIAIRAKGDVDWFFEELDRKIDLVIEQLLERFEIQAKKKVRNFPFLMGQGVWIDSDKLGPDDEVREVLKHGTLSVGFIGLAETLKALIGQHHGESDYAQNLGLEIIGHMRRRMDDATRETGFNFSLLATPAEGLSGRFVRMDRKLYGELEGITDHEFYTNSFHIPVYYNISASRKIRLEAPYHALTNAGHISYIELDGDPLKNLDAFEQVVRYMKECGIGYGSINHPVDRDPVCGYTGIIDEVCPRCGRREGEAVSVEKLRQLGCWRESAANCGYCGDPFEEDERAANPLSF
;
A
#
# COMPACT_ATOMS: atom_id res chain seq x y z
N MET A 1 3.98 -38.22 49.55
CA MET A 1 4.63 -38.72 48.32
C MET A 1 4.06 -37.97 47.14
N ILE A 2 4.88 -37.08 46.59
CA ILE A 2 4.60 -36.30 45.41
C ILE A 2 4.33 -37.24 44.26
N GLN A 3 3.10 -37.16 43.74
CA GLN A 3 2.67 -37.98 42.62
C GLN A 3 2.84 -37.25 41.30
N THR A 4 2.82 -35.92 41.32
CA THR A 4 2.79 -35.10 40.10
C THR A 4 3.60 -33.81 40.23
N ILE A 5 3.99 -33.25 39.09
CA ILE A 5 4.78 -32.01 38.96
C ILE A 5 4.15 -31.08 37.94
N ILE A 6 4.36 -29.77 38.11
CA ILE A 6 3.90 -28.74 37.18
C ILE A 6 5.05 -28.37 36.24
N LYS A 7 4.87 -28.65 34.94
CA LYS A 7 5.80 -28.22 33.89
C LYS A 7 5.69 -26.71 33.66
N ARG A 8 6.75 -26.12 33.07
CA ARG A 8 6.81 -24.68 32.72
C ARG A 8 5.69 -24.21 31.78
N ASP A 9 5.04 -25.12 31.06
CA ASP A 9 3.89 -24.83 30.18
C ASP A 9 2.53 -25.00 30.90
N GLY A 10 2.54 -25.15 32.22
CA GLY A 10 1.35 -25.31 33.06
C GLY A 10 0.80 -26.74 33.13
N ARG A 11 1.35 -27.70 32.36
CA ARG A 11 0.86 -29.09 32.37
C ARG A 11 1.28 -29.83 33.64
N CYS A 12 0.33 -30.55 34.23
CA CYS A 12 0.59 -31.49 35.32
C CYS A 12 0.96 -32.87 34.78
N VAL A 13 2.09 -33.44 35.22
CA VAL A 13 2.56 -34.79 34.80
C VAL A 13 3.03 -35.61 36.00
N LEU A 14 3.13 -36.92 35.85
CA LEU A 14 3.63 -37.81 36.90
C LEU A 14 5.09 -37.50 37.29
N PHE A 15 5.36 -37.55 38.60
CA PHE A 15 6.71 -37.43 39.16
C PHE A 15 7.54 -38.68 38.84
N ASP A 16 8.81 -38.47 38.51
CA ASP A 16 9.70 -39.51 38.02
C ASP A 16 11.12 -39.22 38.55
N ALA A 17 11.51 -39.92 39.61
CA ALA A 17 12.79 -39.73 40.29
C ALA A 17 14.00 -40.14 39.42
N ASP A 18 13.81 -41.06 38.47
CA ASP A 18 14.89 -41.50 37.58
C ASP A 18 15.34 -40.39 36.62
N LYS A 19 14.44 -39.44 36.29
CA LYS A 19 14.82 -38.23 35.53
C LYS A 19 15.75 -37.33 36.31
N ILE A 20 15.57 -37.25 37.64
CA ILE A 20 16.44 -36.47 38.53
C ILE A 20 17.80 -37.18 38.63
N ALA A 21 17.81 -38.49 38.87
CA ALA A 21 19.03 -39.30 38.93
C ALA A 21 19.83 -39.20 37.62
N SER A 22 19.16 -39.30 36.48
CA SER A 22 19.77 -39.14 35.15
C SER A 22 20.38 -37.75 34.93
N ALA A 23 19.76 -36.69 35.46
CA ALA A 23 20.27 -35.34 35.32
C ALA A 23 21.50 -35.08 36.22
N ILE A 24 21.45 -35.57 37.47
CA ILE A 24 22.58 -35.53 38.41
C ILE A 24 23.76 -36.34 37.85
N PHE A 25 23.49 -37.53 37.32
CA PHE A 25 24.53 -38.39 36.75
C PHE A 25 25.24 -37.76 35.55
N LYS A 26 24.50 -37.11 34.64
CA LYS A 26 25.09 -36.39 33.51
C LYS A 26 26.00 -35.25 33.96
N ALA A 27 25.62 -34.53 35.01
CA ALA A 27 26.47 -33.49 35.60
C ALA A 27 27.73 -34.09 36.25
N ALA A 28 27.60 -35.23 36.94
CA ALA A 28 28.74 -35.94 37.53
C ALA A 28 29.70 -36.48 36.45
N GLN A 29 29.16 -37.00 35.34
CA GLN A 29 29.94 -37.56 34.23
C GLN A 29 30.80 -36.51 33.51
N ALA A 30 30.30 -35.27 33.38
CA ALA A 30 31.07 -34.15 32.84
C ALA A 30 32.32 -33.82 33.70
N LEU A 31 32.33 -34.22 34.97
CA LEU A 31 33.47 -34.09 35.89
C LEU A 31 34.27 -35.39 36.05
N GLY A 32 33.96 -36.44 35.26
CA GLY A 32 34.62 -37.74 35.31
C GLY A 32 34.03 -38.76 36.29
N GLY A 33 32.85 -38.51 36.86
CA GLY A 33 32.13 -39.44 37.75
C GLY A 33 31.36 -40.53 36.99
N ASN A 34 31.39 -41.77 37.50
CA ASN A 34 30.77 -42.94 36.84
C ASN A 34 29.77 -43.70 37.73
N ASP A 35 29.39 -43.14 38.88
CA ASP A 35 28.52 -43.80 39.86
C ASP A 35 27.04 -43.37 39.70
N TYR A 36 26.26 -44.20 39.00
CA TYR A 36 24.83 -43.98 38.83
C TYR A 36 24.02 -44.28 40.10
N GLU A 37 24.50 -45.17 40.95
CA GLU A 37 23.79 -45.54 42.19
C GLU A 37 23.88 -44.40 43.22
N MET A 38 25.01 -43.68 43.26
CA MET A 38 25.11 -42.43 44.01
C MET A 38 24.13 -41.37 43.48
N ALA A 39 23.96 -41.24 42.15
CA ALA A 39 23.01 -40.29 41.58
C ALA A 39 21.54 -40.65 41.91
N LYS A 40 21.20 -41.94 41.97
CA LYS A 40 19.90 -42.41 42.48
C LYS A 40 19.70 -42.10 43.95
N ALA A 41 20.72 -42.32 44.79
CA ALA A 41 20.65 -42.01 46.21
C ALA A 41 20.39 -40.51 46.44
N LEU A 42 21.08 -39.64 45.71
CA LEU A 42 20.87 -38.19 45.74
C LEU A 42 19.48 -37.80 45.21
N ALA A 43 18.99 -38.43 44.14
CA ALA A 43 17.63 -38.22 43.65
C ALA A 43 16.55 -38.63 44.66
N GLY A 44 16.80 -39.71 45.43
CA GLY A 44 15.95 -40.11 46.55
C GLY A 44 15.91 -39.05 47.67
N GLN A 45 17.05 -38.45 48.00
CA GLN A 45 17.13 -37.34 48.97
C GLN A 45 16.36 -36.11 48.48
N VAL A 46 16.45 -35.79 47.19
CA VAL A 46 15.67 -34.72 46.55
C VAL A 46 14.17 -35.01 46.64
N ALA A 47 13.75 -36.25 46.38
CA ALA A 47 12.35 -36.64 46.47
C ALA A 47 11.82 -36.52 47.91
N SER A 48 12.58 -36.98 48.91
CA SER A 48 12.23 -36.83 50.33
C SER A 48 12.13 -35.35 50.73
N TYR A 49 13.08 -34.52 50.28
CA TYR A 49 13.05 -33.09 50.55
C TYR A 49 11.83 -32.41 49.94
N LEU A 50 11.50 -32.73 48.68
CA LEU A 50 10.30 -32.19 48.03
C LEU A 50 9.02 -32.65 48.75
N ASP A 51 8.95 -33.91 49.17
CA ASP A 51 7.83 -34.47 49.94
C ASP A 51 7.63 -33.72 51.27
N GLU A 52 8.72 -33.41 51.97
CA GLU A 52 8.68 -32.67 53.24
C GLU A 52 8.26 -31.20 53.07
N GLN A 53 8.67 -30.55 51.97
CA GLN A 53 8.39 -29.13 51.75
C GLN A 53 7.02 -28.86 51.13
N TYR A 54 6.55 -29.72 50.22
CA TYR A 54 5.34 -29.46 49.42
C TYR A 54 4.20 -30.45 49.71
N GLY A 55 4.45 -31.55 50.41
CA GLY A 55 3.40 -32.49 50.81
C GLY A 55 2.64 -33.08 49.62
N ASP A 56 1.34 -32.75 49.53
CA ASP A 56 0.43 -33.16 48.44
C ASP A 56 0.39 -32.14 47.27
N GLU A 57 1.02 -30.97 47.42
CA GLU A 57 1.11 -29.99 46.34
C GLU A 57 2.13 -30.42 45.28
N SER A 58 1.82 -30.16 44.01
CA SER A 58 2.69 -30.52 42.90
C SER A 58 3.79 -29.46 42.72
N PRO A 59 5.08 -29.77 42.99
CA PRO A 59 6.14 -28.79 42.80
C PRO A 59 6.33 -28.47 41.32
N SER A 60 6.71 -27.22 41.05
CA SER A 60 7.12 -26.78 39.72
C SER A 60 8.50 -27.33 39.35
N VAL A 61 8.78 -27.37 38.06
CA VAL A 61 10.10 -27.75 37.54
C VAL A 61 11.25 -26.88 38.10
N GLU A 62 11.01 -25.61 38.46
CA GLU A 62 12.04 -24.77 39.11
C GLU A 62 12.30 -25.21 40.55
N GLN A 63 11.24 -25.45 41.32
CA GLN A 63 11.38 -25.90 42.71
C GLN A 63 12.09 -27.25 42.82
N ILE A 64 11.88 -28.15 41.86
CA ILE A 64 12.63 -29.41 41.76
C ILE A 64 14.11 -29.14 41.46
N GLN A 65 14.42 -28.15 40.63
CA GLN A 65 15.82 -27.81 40.34
C GLN A 65 16.51 -27.23 41.58
N ASP A 66 15.87 -26.31 42.28
CA ASP A 66 16.38 -25.71 43.53
C ASP A 66 16.63 -26.80 44.59
N ALA A 67 15.73 -27.78 44.68
CA ALA A 67 15.89 -28.95 45.53
C ALA A 67 17.13 -29.78 45.16
N VAL A 68 17.35 -30.05 43.87
CA VAL A 68 18.54 -30.77 43.39
C VAL A 68 19.82 -30.01 43.72
N GLU A 69 19.85 -28.70 43.45
CA GLU A 69 21.03 -27.86 43.73
C GLU A 69 21.36 -27.85 45.22
N ARG A 70 20.34 -27.66 46.07
CA ARG A 70 20.47 -27.69 47.52
C ARG A 70 21.01 -29.04 47.99
N THR A 71 20.39 -30.15 47.60
CA THR A 71 20.80 -31.50 48.01
C THR A 71 22.23 -31.81 47.56
N LEU A 72 22.63 -31.38 46.35
CA LEU A 72 24.01 -31.58 45.89
C LEU A 72 25.03 -30.77 46.70
N VAL A 73 24.68 -29.56 47.14
CA VAL A 73 25.56 -28.72 47.98
C VAL A 73 25.64 -29.27 49.40
N GLU A 74 24.51 -29.58 50.03
CA GLU A 74 24.43 -30.09 51.41
C GLU A 74 25.10 -31.48 51.55
N SER A 75 25.01 -32.32 50.53
CA SER A 75 25.66 -33.65 50.49
C SER A 75 27.14 -33.59 50.05
N GLY A 76 27.76 -32.42 49.99
CA GLY A 76 29.20 -32.26 49.73
C GLY A 76 29.62 -32.38 48.25
N HIS A 77 28.68 -32.43 47.32
CA HIS A 77 28.90 -32.52 45.88
C HIS A 77 28.89 -31.14 45.19
N ALA A 78 29.49 -30.13 45.81
CA ALA A 78 29.46 -28.75 45.34
C ALA A 78 30.00 -28.56 43.89
N ARG A 79 30.99 -29.36 43.48
CA ARG A 79 31.49 -29.34 42.08
C ARG A 79 30.44 -29.85 41.09
N THR A 80 29.75 -30.94 41.44
CA THR A 80 28.65 -31.50 40.64
C THR A 80 27.43 -30.56 40.61
N ALA A 81 27.14 -29.87 41.72
CA ALA A 81 26.11 -28.84 41.77
C ALA A 81 26.38 -27.71 40.76
N LYS A 82 27.62 -27.20 40.71
CA LYS A 82 28.02 -26.18 39.73
C LYS A 82 27.84 -26.65 38.29
N GLU A 83 28.25 -27.88 37.99
CA GLU A 83 28.13 -28.43 36.64
C GLU A 83 26.66 -28.69 36.25
N TYR A 84 25.84 -29.10 37.22
CA TYR A 84 24.40 -29.22 37.06
C TYR A 84 23.75 -27.86 36.73
N ILE A 85 24.09 -26.80 37.47
CA ILE A 85 23.61 -25.42 37.22
C ILE A 85 24.00 -24.97 35.80
N LEU A 86 25.27 -25.13 35.41
CA LEU A 86 25.76 -24.75 34.08
C LEU A 86 25.07 -25.54 32.96
N TYR A 87 24.90 -26.86 33.13
CA TYR A 87 24.19 -27.71 32.19
C TYR A 87 22.73 -27.29 32.01
N ARG A 88 22.05 -26.93 33.10
CA ARG A 88 20.66 -26.45 33.10
C ARG A 88 20.53 -25.07 32.46
N ALA A 89 21.47 -24.16 32.73
CA ALA A 89 21.54 -22.87 32.06
C ALA A 89 21.71 -23.05 30.54
N GLN A 90 22.60 -23.97 30.11
CA GLN A 90 22.81 -24.29 28.70
C GLN A 90 21.58 -24.95 28.05
N ARG A 91 20.92 -25.89 28.74
CA ARG A 91 19.66 -26.51 28.29
C ARG A 91 18.53 -25.49 28.14
N THR A 92 18.43 -24.55 29.08
CA THR A 92 17.46 -23.45 29.02
C THR A 92 17.75 -22.56 27.81
N ARG A 93 19.02 -22.16 27.62
CA ARG A 93 19.46 -21.39 26.44
C ARG A 93 19.13 -22.09 25.12
N VAL A 94 19.43 -23.39 24.98
CA VAL A 94 19.10 -24.18 23.77
C VAL A 94 17.59 -24.25 23.55
N ARG A 95 16.80 -24.36 24.62
CA ARG A 95 15.33 -24.37 24.51
C ARG A 95 14.77 -23.02 24.08
N ASP A 96 15.32 -21.93 24.60
CA ASP A 96 14.90 -20.57 24.28
C ASP A 96 15.27 -20.23 22.82
N MET A 97 16.43 -20.69 22.35
CA MET A 97 16.81 -20.66 20.93
C MET A 97 15.87 -21.53 20.05
N GLY A 98 15.27 -22.58 20.61
CA GLY A 98 14.33 -23.45 19.90
C GLY A 98 12.92 -22.89 19.73
N THR A 99 12.62 -21.70 20.28
CA THR A 99 11.32 -21.05 20.12
C THR A 99 11.10 -20.62 18.65
N ARG A 100 9.84 -20.57 18.21
CA ARG A 100 9.48 -20.19 16.83
C ARG A 100 10.10 -18.84 16.44
N LEU A 101 10.01 -17.86 17.32
CA LEU A 101 10.54 -16.51 17.07
C LEU A 101 12.07 -16.53 16.89
N MET A 102 12.81 -17.21 17.77
CA MET A 102 14.26 -17.27 17.68
C MET A 102 14.74 -18.01 16.44
N LYS A 103 14.06 -19.08 16.03
CA LYS A 103 14.32 -19.75 14.74
C LYS A 103 14.07 -18.82 13.55
N THR A 104 12.98 -18.06 13.60
CA THR A 104 12.66 -17.08 12.56
C THR A 104 13.77 -16.02 12.47
N TYR A 105 14.27 -15.53 13.61
CA TYR A 105 15.37 -14.57 13.63
C TYR A 105 16.68 -15.17 13.10
N GLU A 106 16.99 -16.43 13.43
CA GLU A 106 18.14 -17.16 12.88
C GLU A 106 18.04 -17.26 11.35
N GLU A 107 16.88 -17.64 10.82
CA GLU A 107 16.65 -17.73 9.37
C GLU A 107 16.75 -16.36 8.68
N LEU A 108 16.22 -15.30 9.29
CA LEU A 108 16.35 -13.94 8.78
C LEU A 108 17.81 -13.45 8.79
N THR A 109 18.62 -13.89 9.77
CA THR A 109 20.04 -13.48 9.88
C THR A 109 20.92 -14.17 8.85
N TYR A 110 20.73 -15.48 8.65
CA TYR A 110 21.74 -16.32 8.00
C TYR A 110 21.35 -16.86 6.62
N LYS A 111 20.08 -16.78 6.22
CA LYS A 111 19.62 -17.16 4.87
C LYS A 111 19.44 -15.93 3.99
N SER A 112 19.74 -16.03 2.70
CA SER A 112 19.43 -14.98 1.72
C SER A 112 17.91 -14.91 1.44
N ALA A 113 17.45 -13.86 0.78
CA ALA A 113 16.05 -13.72 0.39
C ALA A 113 15.58 -14.84 -0.57
N ASP A 114 16.47 -15.34 -1.44
CA ASP A 114 16.18 -16.44 -2.36
C ASP A 114 15.78 -17.75 -1.63
N GLU A 115 16.29 -17.93 -0.42
CA GLU A 115 16.07 -19.11 0.42
C GLU A 115 15.04 -18.88 1.54
N ASN A 116 14.41 -17.70 1.61
CA ASN A 116 13.52 -17.32 2.70
C ASN A 116 12.31 -16.49 2.24
N ASP A 117 11.13 -17.12 2.20
CA ASP A 117 9.87 -16.49 1.82
C ASP A 117 9.47 -15.31 2.73
N ILE A 118 9.88 -15.31 3.99
CA ILE A 118 9.58 -14.22 4.94
C ILE A 118 10.29 -12.93 4.51
N LYS A 119 11.48 -13.05 3.89
CA LYS A 119 12.20 -11.90 3.32
C LYS A 119 11.58 -11.38 2.03
N ARG A 120 10.81 -12.20 1.32
CA ARG A 120 10.16 -11.87 0.03
C ARG A 120 8.67 -11.51 0.13
N GLU A 121 8.08 -11.59 1.32
CA GLU A 121 6.64 -11.32 1.56
C GLU A 121 6.17 -9.93 1.10
N ASN A 122 7.08 -8.94 0.99
CA ASN A 122 6.75 -7.59 0.52
C ASN A 122 7.75 -7.14 -0.54
N ALA A 123 7.30 -7.03 -1.79
CA ALA A 123 8.13 -6.64 -2.94
C ALA A 123 8.75 -5.25 -2.81
N ASN A 124 8.20 -4.38 -1.95
CA ASN A 124 8.71 -3.03 -1.70
C ASN A 124 9.81 -2.97 -0.62
N ILE A 125 10.16 -4.11 -0.01
CA ILE A 125 11.20 -4.21 1.02
C ILE A 125 12.24 -5.21 0.55
N ASP A 126 13.50 -4.76 0.43
CA ASP A 126 14.62 -5.67 0.26
C ASP A 126 15.00 -6.28 1.61
N GLY A 127 14.54 -7.51 1.86
CA GLY A 127 14.77 -8.26 3.09
C GLY A 127 16.24 -8.61 3.37
N ASP A 128 17.14 -8.48 2.40
CA ASP A 128 18.58 -8.72 2.58
C ASP A 128 19.35 -7.44 2.99
N THR A 129 18.75 -6.26 2.82
CA THR A 129 19.34 -5.03 3.36
C THR A 129 19.30 -5.01 4.88
N ALA A 130 20.27 -4.33 5.50
CA ALA A 130 20.33 -4.21 6.96
C ALA A 130 19.03 -3.64 7.57
N MET A 131 18.44 -2.61 6.93
CA MET A 131 17.19 -2.02 7.40
C MET A 131 15.96 -2.89 7.09
N GLY A 132 15.96 -3.60 5.96
CA GLY A 132 14.91 -4.59 5.65
C GLY A 132 14.88 -5.75 6.66
N THR A 133 16.05 -6.31 7.00
CA THR A 133 16.16 -7.34 8.03
C THR A 133 15.73 -6.82 9.41
N MET A 134 16.17 -5.62 9.81
CA MET A 134 15.76 -5.02 11.08
C MET A 134 14.24 -4.78 11.17
N LEU A 135 13.62 -4.33 10.08
CA LEU A 135 12.17 -4.19 10.00
C LEU A 135 11.49 -5.55 10.18
N LYS A 136 12.00 -6.62 9.53
CA LYS A 136 11.45 -7.98 9.66
C LYS A 136 11.58 -8.55 11.07
N TYR A 137 12.65 -8.27 11.81
CA TYR A 137 12.71 -8.59 13.24
C TYR A 137 11.60 -7.90 14.02
N GLY A 138 11.40 -6.60 13.78
CA GLY A 138 10.31 -5.83 14.38
C GLY A 138 8.95 -6.47 14.07
N SER A 139 8.68 -6.79 12.80
CA SER A 139 7.41 -7.36 12.35
C SER A 139 7.13 -8.72 12.97
N GLU A 140 8.08 -9.66 12.95
CA GLU A 140 7.85 -11.01 13.50
C GLU A 140 7.76 -11.00 15.03
N GLY A 141 8.54 -10.15 15.70
CA GLY A 141 8.42 -9.91 17.14
C GLY A 141 7.06 -9.33 17.52
N ALA A 142 6.56 -8.35 16.75
CA ALA A 142 5.26 -7.74 16.96
C ALA A 142 4.12 -8.74 16.76
N LYS A 143 4.10 -9.49 15.64
CA LYS A 143 3.11 -10.55 15.38
C LYS A 143 3.04 -11.55 16.54
N GLN A 144 4.19 -12.03 17.02
CA GLN A 144 4.25 -12.96 18.15
C GLN A 144 3.70 -12.35 19.44
N PHE A 145 4.05 -11.10 19.74
CA PHE A 145 3.51 -10.37 20.90
C PHE A 145 1.98 -10.22 20.81
N TYR A 146 1.45 -9.87 19.64
CA TYR A 146 0.01 -9.68 19.46
C TYR A 146 -0.78 -10.98 19.62
N HIS A 147 -0.29 -12.09 19.06
CA HIS A 147 -0.93 -13.39 19.26
C HIS A 147 -0.96 -13.84 20.73
N MET A 148 0.05 -13.47 21.52
CA MET A 148 0.17 -13.90 22.91
C MET A 148 -0.58 -13.01 23.90
N PHE A 149 -0.64 -11.70 23.65
CA PHE A 149 -1.04 -10.72 24.68
C PHE A 149 -2.14 -9.75 24.25
N VAL A 150 -2.42 -9.60 22.96
CA VAL A 150 -3.31 -8.53 22.47
C VAL A 150 -4.56 -9.06 21.82
N LEU A 151 -4.42 -9.98 20.87
CA LEU A 151 -5.56 -10.51 20.12
C LEU A 151 -6.44 -11.37 21.01
N ASN A 152 -7.76 -11.23 20.83
CA ASN A 152 -8.72 -12.22 21.30
C ASN A 152 -8.29 -13.62 20.80
N PRO A 153 -8.22 -14.64 21.67
CA PRO A 153 -7.79 -15.99 21.29
C PRO A 153 -8.58 -16.58 20.11
N VAL A 154 -9.86 -16.22 19.97
CA VAL A 154 -10.70 -16.66 18.85
C VAL A 154 -10.22 -16.03 17.54
N HIS A 155 -10.06 -14.71 17.48
CA HIS A 155 -9.56 -14.00 16.29
C HIS A 155 -8.16 -14.46 15.89
N SER A 156 -7.29 -14.66 16.89
CA SER A 156 -5.94 -15.18 16.71
C SER A 156 -5.94 -16.57 16.08
N LYS A 157 -6.80 -17.46 16.57
CA LYS A 157 -6.94 -18.82 16.04
C LYS A 157 -7.43 -18.83 14.60
N GLU A 158 -8.51 -18.11 14.29
CA GLU A 158 -9.07 -18.08 12.93
C GLU A 158 -8.09 -17.49 11.91
N HIS A 159 -7.23 -16.55 12.33
CA HIS A 159 -6.14 -16.06 11.50
C HIS A 159 -5.06 -17.12 11.22
N LEU A 160 -4.67 -17.87 12.26
CA LEU A 160 -3.64 -18.90 12.18
C LEU A 160 -4.11 -20.14 11.40
N ASP A 161 -5.41 -20.46 11.50
CA ASP A 161 -6.04 -21.59 10.81
C ASP A 161 -6.38 -21.26 9.34
N GLY A 162 -6.38 -19.97 8.97
CA GLY A 162 -6.56 -19.51 7.59
C GLY A 162 -8.01 -19.34 7.17
N ASP A 163 -8.92 -19.29 8.15
CA ASP A 163 -10.33 -18.94 7.96
C ASP A 163 -10.51 -17.45 7.67
N ILE A 164 -9.68 -16.61 8.31
CA ILE A 164 -9.58 -15.17 8.04
C ILE A 164 -8.12 -14.73 7.91
N HIS A 165 -7.90 -13.53 7.38
CA HIS A 165 -6.60 -12.89 7.35
C HIS A 165 -6.69 -11.46 7.89
N ILE A 166 -6.13 -11.24 9.08
CA ILE A 166 -5.95 -9.92 9.67
C ILE A 166 -4.76 -9.28 8.96
N HIS A 167 -5.04 -8.26 8.14
CA HIS A 167 -4.01 -7.57 7.37
C HIS A 167 -3.15 -6.68 8.24
N ASP A 168 -1.88 -6.53 7.85
CA ASP A 168 -0.88 -5.69 8.52
C ASP A 168 -0.81 -5.98 10.03
N LEU A 169 -0.83 -7.28 10.37
CA LEU A 169 -0.85 -7.73 11.76
C LEU A 169 0.37 -7.21 12.53
N ASP A 170 1.52 -7.04 11.89
CA ASP A 170 2.72 -6.42 12.47
C ASP A 170 2.54 -4.94 12.88
N PHE A 171 1.52 -4.25 12.37
CA PHE A 171 1.15 -2.88 12.73
C PHE A 171 -0.15 -2.78 13.54
N LEU A 172 -0.74 -3.91 13.95
CA LEU A 172 -2.08 -4.00 14.57
C LEU A 172 -2.35 -2.93 15.62
N THR A 173 -1.41 -2.72 16.55
CA THR A 173 -1.57 -1.79 17.69
C THR A 173 -0.90 -0.44 17.48
N LEU A 174 -0.28 -0.21 16.31
CA LEU A 174 0.59 0.93 16.08
C LEU A 174 -0.10 2.00 15.25
N THR A 175 -0.63 1.64 14.09
CA THR A 175 -1.07 2.61 13.07
C THR A 175 -2.39 2.23 12.41
N THR A 176 -2.97 3.20 11.69
CA THR A 176 -4.08 2.99 10.74
C THR A 176 -3.52 2.67 9.35
N THR A 177 -4.38 2.28 8.41
CA THR A 177 -3.96 1.78 7.09
C THR A 177 -3.60 2.90 6.10
N CYS A 178 -4.56 3.65 5.57
CA CYS A 178 -4.30 4.60 4.46
C CYS A 178 -4.96 5.95 4.68
N CYS A 179 -4.60 6.96 3.87
CA CYS A 179 -5.21 8.29 3.90
C CYS A 179 -5.11 9.00 2.53
N GLN A 180 -6.14 9.79 2.22
CA GLN A 180 -6.16 10.78 1.14
C GLN A 180 -5.70 12.15 1.69
N ILE A 181 -4.46 12.53 1.38
CA ILE A 181 -3.78 13.73 1.88
C ILE A 181 -4.28 14.96 1.11
N ASP A 182 -4.90 15.89 1.83
CA ASP A 182 -5.24 17.22 1.29
C ASP A 182 -4.01 18.12 1.26
N ILE A 183 -3.28 18.08 0.15
CA ILE A 183 -2.07 18.89 -0.01
C ILE A 183 -2.37 20.39 -0.14
N GLU A 184 -3.58 20.78 -0.53
CA GLU A 184 -3.94 22.21 -0.61
C GLU A 184 -4.08 22.81 0.78
N LYS A 185 -4.76 22.11 1.69
CA LYS A 185 -4.83 22.49 3.11
C LYS A 185 -3.46 22.41 3.76
N LEU A 186 -2.69 21.35 3.50
CA LEU A 186 -1.41 21.11 4.15
C LEU A 186 -0.33 22.14 3.76
N PHE A 187 -0.34 22.63 2.52
CA PHE A 187 0.66 23.58 2.05
C PHE A 187 0.38 25.02 2.51
N ASP A 188 -0.87 25.35 2.86
CA ASP A 188 -1.23 26.66 3.38
C ASP A 188 -0.50 26.94 4.71
N GLY A 189 0.29 28.01 4.77
CA GLY A 189 1.16 28.30 5.91
C GLY A 189 2.37 27.36 6.08
N GLY A 190 2.39 26.20 5.42
CA GLY A 190 3.42 25.16 5.52
C GLY A 190 3.17 24.17 6.67
N PHE A 191 4.08 23.20 6.84
CA PHE A 191 3.87 22.08 7.77
C PHE A 191 5.17 21.57 8.40
N CYS A 192 5.07 20.81 9.49
CA CYS A 192 6.18 20.23 10.24
C CYS A 192 6.28 18.71 10.04
N THR A 193 7.50 18.21 9.87
CA THR A 193 7.79 16.76 9.77
C THR A 193 8.43 16.20 11.05
N GLY A 194 8.33 16.92 12.16
CA GLY A 194 8.83 16.54 13.48
C GLY A 194 10.13 17.25 13.91
N HIS A 195 11.01 17.61 12.97
CA HIS A 195 12.31 18.25 13.28
C HIS A 195 12.45 19.70 12.80
N GLY A 196 11.48 20.21 12.03
CA GLY A 196 11.52 21.57 11.52
C GLY A 196 10.23 21.94 10.79
N PHE A 197 9.87 23.22 10.86
CA PHE A 197 8.69 23.76 10.20
C PHE A 197 9.04 24.22 8.78
N LEU A 198 8.40 23.62 7.79
CA LEU A 198 8.53 23.96 6.38
C LEU A 198 7.61 25.15 6.08
N ARG A 199 8.09 26.08 5.25
CA ARG A 199 7.31 27.24 4.83
C ARG A 199 6.39 26.87 3.68
N GLU A 200 5.34 27.65 3.49
CA GLU A 200 4.48 27.56 2.30
C GLU A 200 5.32 27.56 1.00
N PRO A 201 5.10 26.61 0.09
CA PRO A 201 5.84 26.54 -1.16
C PRO A 201 5.48 27.70 -2.09
N ASN A 202 6.47 28.22 -2.82
CA ASN A 202 6.33 29.43 -3.63
C ASN A 202 6.63 29.23 -5.13
N ASP A 203 6.91 28.00 -5.55
CA ASP A 203 7.07 27.59 -6.95
C ASP A 203 6.82 26.08 -7.11
N ILE A 204 6.58 25.63 -8.34
CA ILE A 204 6.17 24.26 -8.65
C ILE A 204 7.19 23.21 -8.20
N GLN A 205 8.48 23.55 -8.21
CA GLN A 205 9.54 22.68 -7.70
C GLN A 205 9.39 22.44 -6.20
N SER A 206 9.12 23.51 -5.43
CA SER A 206 8.86 23.39 -4.00
C SER A 206 7.56 22.63 -3.73
N TYR A 207 6.49 22.87 -4.49
CA TYR A 207 5.22 22.12 -4.35
C TYR A 207 5.44 20.61 -4.58
N ALA A 208 6.15 20.24 -5.64
CA ALA A 208 6.44 18.84 -5.95
C ALA A 208 7.31 18.17 -4.86
N ALA A 209 8.36 18.86 -4.40
CA ALA A 209 9.22 18.35 -3.33
C ALA A 209 8.46 18.17 -2.01
N LEU A 210 7.62 19.15 -1.64
CA LEU A 210 6.81 19.06 -0.43
C LEU A 210 5.71 18.00 -0.53
N ALA A 211 5.19 17.71 -1.74
CA ALA A 211 4.26 16.59 -1.94
C ALA A 211 4.93 15.24 -1.67
N CYS A 212 6.17 15.03 -2.14
CA CYS A 212 6.95 13.83 -1.81
C CYS A 212 7.18 13.72 -0.29
N ILE A 213 7.56 14.82 0.36
CA ILE A 213 7.80 14.87 1.81
C ILE A 213 6.51 14.58 2.58
N ALA A 214 5.37 15.10 2.14
CA ALA A 214 4.08 14.85 2.77
C ALA A 214 3.70 13.36 2.71
N ILE A 215 3.83 12.73 1.53
CA ILE A 215 3.60 11.30 1.34
C ILE A 215 4.55 10.48 2.23
N GLN A 216 5.85 10.79 2.22
CA GLN A 216 6.86 10.09 3.01
C GLN A 216 6.59 10.22 4.52
N SER A 217 6.24 11.43 4.97
CA SER A 217 5.98 11.70 6.38
C SER A 217 4.72 10.97 6.85
N ASN A 218 3.66 10.96 6.05
CA ASN A 218 2.44 10.24 6.38
C ASN A 218 2.65 8.71 6.38
N GLN A 219 3.50 8.19 5.50
CA GLN A 219 3.88 6.77 5.47
C GLN A 219 4.61 6.32 6.75
N ASN A 220 5.21 7.23 7.52
CA ASN A 220 5.79 6.87 8.83
C ASN A 220 4.74 6.75 9.94
N ASP A 221 3.57 7.37 9.76
CA ASP A 221 2.45 7.33 10.71
C ASP A 221 1.39 6.26 10.33
N GLN A 222 1.46 5.69 9.12
CA GLN A 222 0.51 4.70 8.58
C GLN A 222 1.20 3.59 7.76
N HIS A 223 0.62 2.38 7.74
CA HIS A 223 1.25 1.21 7.11
C HIS A 223 0.77 0.89 5.67
N GLY A 224 -0.34 1.45 5.23
CA GLY A 224 -0.89 1.24 3.88
C GLY A 224 -0.46 2.32 2.89
N GLY A 225 -1.19 2.39 1.77
CA GLY A 225 -0.95 3.35 0.69
C GLY A 225 -1.33 4.79 1.04
N GLN A 226 -0.51 5.74 0.61
CA GLN A 226 -0.69 7.17 0.81
C GLN A 226 -1.06 7.82 -0.53
N SER A 227 -2.09 8.66 -0.53
CA SER A 227 -2.65 9.18 -1.77
C SER A 227 -2.90 10.67 -1.75
N ILE A 228 -2.76 11.32 -2.89
CA ILE A 228 -3.24 12.69 -3.12
C ILE A 228 -4.49 12.60 -4.01
N PRO A 229 -5.69 13.00 -3.53
CA PRO A 229 -6.95 12.79 -4.26
C PRO A 229 -7.19 13.80 -5.39
N ASN A 230 -6.58 14.99 -5.33
CA ASN A 230 -6.78 16.12 -6.24
C ASN A 230 -5.43 16.74 -6.63
N PHE A 231 -4.54 15.90 -7.16
CA PHE A 231 -3.13 16.26 -7.40
C PHE A 231 -2.97 17.43 -8.37
N ASP A 232 -3.77 17.46 -9.43
CA ASP A 232 -3.82 18.53 -10.43
C ASP A 232 -4.20 19.88 -9.81
N TYR A 233 -5.28 19.94 -9.02
CA TYR A 233 -5.68 21.14 -8.29
C TYR A 233 -4.60 21.62 -7.31
N GLY A 234 -4.01 20.68 -6.54
CA GLY A 234 -2.95 21.01 -5.59
C GLY A 234 -1.67 21.54 -6.25
N MET A 235 -1.29 21.00 -7.40
CA MET A 235 -0.13 21.47 -8.16
C MET A 235 -0.40 22.76 -8.95
N ALA A 236 -1.65 23.03 -9.34
CA ALA A 236 -2.04 24.22 -10.11
C ALA A 236 -1.59 25.53 -9.42
N LYS A 237 -1.72 25.61 -8.08
CA LYS A 237 -1.23 26.76 -7.29
C LYS A 237 0.28 26.97 -7.44
N GLY A 238 1.07 25.89 -7.45
CA GLY A 238 2.52 25.94 -7.67
C GLY A 238 2.88 26.40 -9.09
N VAL A 239 2.14 25.95 -10.09
CA VAL A 239 2.29 26.39 -11.48
C VAL A 239 1.95 27.88 -11.61
N ALA A 240 0.85 28.34 -11.02
CA ALA A 240 0.42 29.74 -11.05
C ALA A 240 1.47 30.67 -10.41
N LYS A 241 2.01 30.31 -9.23
CA LYS A 241 3.09 31.07 -8.57
C LYS A 241 4.37 31.09 -9.41
N THR A 242 4.69 29.98 -10.07
CA THR A 242 5.84 29.89 -10.98
C THR A 242 5.66 30.83 -12.16
N TYR A 243 4.49 30.79 -12.81
CA TYR A 243 4.17 31.66 -13.94
C TYR A 243 4.28 33.13 -13.55
N ARG A 244 3.66 33.52 -12.43
CA ARG A 244 3.74 34.89 -11.90
C ARG A 244 5.19 35.36 -11.73
N LYS A 245 6.03 34.51 -11.13
CA LYS A 245 7.46 34.80 -10.91
C LYS A 245 8.19 34.97 -12.24
N GLN A 246 8.00 34.07 -13.20
CA GLN A 246 8.68 34.16 -14.50
C GLN A 246 8.17 35.33 -15.34
N TYR A 247 6.87 35.59 -15.35
CA TYR A 247 6.28 36.75 -16.02
C TYR A 247 6.93 38.05 -15.53
N THR A 248 6.96 38.25 -14.22
CA THR A 248 7.58 39.44 -13.60
C THR A 248 9.06 39.57 -13.99
N ARG A 249 9.81 38.46 -13.96
CA ARG A 249 11.23 38.45 -14.36
C ARG A 249 11.41 38.78 -15.83
N ASN A 250 10.54 38.30 -16.71
CA ASN A 250 10.64 38.57 -18.13
C ASN A 250 10.22 40.00 -18.49
N VAL A 251 9.29 40.61 -17.74
CA VAL A 251 9.05 42.07 -17.80
C VAL A 251 10.29 42.84 -17.40
N ALA A 252 10.95 42.46 -16.29
CA ALA A 252 12.20 43.09 -15.86
C ALA A 252 13.31 42.97 -16.93
N LYS A 253 13.55 41.77 -17.46
CA LYS A 253 14.52 41.54 -18.56
C LYS A 253 14.20 42.43 -19.76
N ALA A 254 12.93 42.54 -20.15
CA ALA A 254 12.52 43.36 -21.28
C ALA A 254 12.69 44.87 -21.02
N LEU A 255 12.41 45.34 -19.80
CA LEU A 255 12.67 46.73 -19.39
C LEU A 255 14.17 47.05 -19.40
N THR A 256 15.03 46.15 -18.94
CA THR A 256 16.49 46.32 -19.04
C THR A 256 16.93 46.37 -20.50
N LEU A 257 16.49 45.41 -21.33
CA LEU A 257 16.95 45.28 -22.71
C LEU A 257 16.42 46.38 -23.64
N PHE A 258 15.14 46.76 -23.50
CA PHE A 258 14.51 47.70 -24.43
C PHE A 258 14.45 49.13 -23.92
N CYS A 259 14.44 49.34 -22.59
CA CYS A 259 14.36 50.67 -21.99
C CYS A 259 15.67 51.10 -21.30
N GLY A 260 16.67 50.22 -21.19
CA GLY A 260 17.93 50.52 -20.50
C GLY A 260 17.77 50.73 -19.00
N LEU A 261 16.70 50.19 -18.39
CA LEU A 261 16.38 50.43 -16.99
C LEU A 261 17.27 49.56 -16.07
N GLU A 262 18.09 50.21 -15.23
CA GLU A 262 19.00 49.51 -14.30
C GLU A 262 18.26 48.82 -13.15
N ASN A 263 17.24 49.48 -12.56
CA ASN A 263 16.43 48.94 -11.46
C ASN A 263 15.18 48.16 -11.94
N ALA A 264 15.30 47.43 -13.05
CA ALA A 264 14.15 46.81 -13.71
C ALA A 264 13.45 45.71 -12.89
N GLU A 265 14.20 44.95 -12.08
CA GLU A 265 13.60 43.89 -11.25
C GLU A 265 12.65 44.44 -10.19
N ASP A 266 13.08 45.46 -9.45
CA ASP A 266 12.26 46.07 -8.40
C ASP A 266 11.11 46.86 -9.01
N THR A 267 11.33 47.50 -10.16
CA THR A 267 10.27 48.17 -10.93
C THR A 267 9.20 47.18 -11.37
N ALA A 268 9.56 46.05 -11.97
CA ALA A 268 8.59 45.05 -12.41
C ALA A 268 7.81 44.44 -11.22
N LYS A 269 8.48 44.18 -10.09
CA LYS A 269 7.80 43.74 -8.86
C LYS A 269 6.84 44.80 -8.33
N ALA A 270 7.25 46.06 -8.26
CA ALA A 270 6.42 47.16 -7.78
C ALA A 270 5.20 47.38 -8.68
N ILE A 271 5.36 47.30 -10.01
CA ILE A 271 4.25 47.33 -10.96
C ILE A 271 3.29 46.17 -10.68
N ARG A 272 3.79 44.94 -10.52
CA ARG A 272 2.95 43.78 -10.23
C ARG A 272 2.15 43.95 -8.95
N GLU A 273 2.80 44.31 -7.84
CA GLU A 273 2.11 44.47 -6.56
C GLU A 273 1.11 45.62 -6.64
N ARG A 274 1.44 46.72 -7.31
CA ARG A 274 0.49 47.82 -7.50
C ARG A 274 -0.75 47.40 -8.29
N VAL A 275 -0.61 46.61 -9.36
CA VAL A 275 -1.77 46.06 -10.08
C VAL A 275 -2.58 45.17 -9.15
N HIS A 276 -1.92 44.32 -8.34
CA HIS A 276 -2.61 43.46 -7.39
C HIS A 276 -3.36 44.26 -6.31
N ASP A 277 -2.74 45.27 -5.72
CA ASP A 277 -3.35 46.12 -4.70
C ASP A 277 -4.55 46.90 -5.26
N GLU A 278 -4.48 47.36 -6.51
CA GLU A 278 -5.56 48.12 -7.17
C GLU A 278 -6.71 47.24 -7.68
N THR A 279 -6.47 45.97 -8.02
CA THR A 279 -7.43 45.14 -8.78
C THR A 279 -7.67 43.74 -8.23
N GLY A 280 -6.83 43.26 -7.33
CA GLY A 280 -6.75 41.86 -6.88
C GLY A 280 -6.11 40.91 -7.91
N LEU A 281 -5.64 41.39 -9.05
CA LEU A 281 -5.19 40.55 -10.15
C LEU A 281 -3.67 40.29 -10.13
N TYR A 282 -3.31 39.10 -10.58
CA TYR A 282 -1.94 38.72 -10.92
C TYR A 282 -1.90 38.19 -12.37
N PRO A 283 -0.73 38.14 -13.03
CA PRO A 283 -0.62 37.50 -14.33
C PRO A 283 -0.91 36.00 -14.18
N VAL A 284 -1.75 35.47 -15.07
CA VAL A 284 -2.20 34.06 -15.11
C VAL A 284 -1.83 33.41 -16.44
N LEU A 285 -1.71 32.08 -16.47
CA LEU A 285 -1.23 31.38 -17.65
C LEU A 285 -2.18 31.51 -18.85
N ALA A 286 -3.50 31.58 -18.62
CA ALA A 286 -4.51 31.82 -19.67
C ALA A 286 -4.42 33.23 -20.29
N ASP A 287 -3.86 34.20 -19.56
CA ASP A 287 -3.78 35.60 -19.97
C ASP A 287 -5.13 36.22 -20.38
N ASP A 288 -6.21 35.84 -19.67
CA ASP A 288 -7.60 36.23 -19.96
C ASP A 288 -8.23 37.11 -18.87
N ASN A 289 -7.53 37.36 -17.77
CA ASN A 289 -8.05 38.10 -16.61
C ASN A 289 -7.87 39.62 -16.68
N SER A 290 -7.50 40.17 -17.85
CA SER A 290 -7.24 41.60 -18.07
C SER A 290 -6.06 42.23 -17.31
N TYR A 291 -5.21 41.44 -16.63
CA TYR A 291 -4.03 41.94 -15.90
C TYR A 291 -3.14 42.85 -16.76
N ARG A 292 -2.85 42.44 -18.00
CA ARG A 292 -2.00 43.20 -18.93
C ARG A 292 -2.53 44.60 -19.24
N LYS A 293 -3.84 44.83 -19.18
CA LYS A 293 -4.42 46.16 -19.42
C LYS A 293 -4.03 47.14 -18.33
N HIS A 294 -4.07 46.69 -17.07
CA HIS A 294 -3.66 47.50 -15.92
C HIS A 294 -2.14 47.68 -15.88
N GLU A 295 -1.40 46.61 -16.14
CA GLU A 295 0.06 46.67 -16.23
C GLU A 295 0.53 47.63 -17.34
N ALA A 296 -0.12 47.63 -18.49
CA ALA A 296 0.24 48.50 -19.61
C ALA A 296 0.16 50.00 -19.24
N ALA A 297 -0.81 50.39 -18.40
CA ALA A 297 -0.95 51.77 -17.93
C ALA A 297 0.22 52.20 -17.04
N LEU A 298 0.76 51.27 -16.24
CA LEU A 298 1.94 51.53 -15.40
C LEU A 298 3.24 51.47 -16.21
N LEU A 299 3.36 50.53 -17.14
CA LEU A 299 4.51 50.41 -18.04
C LEU A 299 4.65 51.61 -19.00
N ALA A 300 3.55 52.30 -19.31
CA ALA A 300 3.54 53.49 -20.17
C ALA A 300 4.40 54.64 -19.61
N GLN A 301 4.74 54.62 -18.31
CA GLN A 301 5.67 55.58 -17.70
C GLN A 301 7.13 55.37 -18.15
N TYR A 302 7.46 54.16 -18.62
CA TYR A 302 8.83 53.75 -18.95
C TYR A 302 9.03 53.46 -20.45
N ALA A 303 7.95 53.23 -21.18
CA ALA A 303 7.99 52.84 -22.59
C ALA A 303 6.78 53.36 -23.36
N GLY A 304 6.96 53.68 -24.65
CA GLY A 304 5.83 54.00 -25.54
C GLY A 304 4.95 52.78 -25.82
N GLU A 305 3.70 53.02 -26.26
CA GLU A 305 2.66 51.97 -26.40
C GLU A 305 3.12 50.74 -27.20
N ALA A 306 3.79 50.96 -28.35
CA ALA A 306 4.29 49.87 -29.18
C ALA A 306 5.32 49.00 -28.44
N LEU A 307 6.15 49.63 -27.60
CA LEU A 307 7.16 48.92 -26.83
C LEU A 307 6.57 48.22 -25.61
N VAL A 308 5.55 48.80 -24.95
CA VAL A 308 4.78 48.12 -23.89
C VAL A 308 4.17 46.82 -24.40
N LYS A 309 3.49 46.85 -25.56
CA LYS A 309 2.95 45.63 -26.19
C LYS A 309 4.03 44.59 -26.47
N LYS A 310 5.21 45.03 -26.91
CA LYS A 310 6.36 44.15 -27.16
C LYS A 310 6.91 43.54 -25.86
N ILE A 311 7.04 44.33 -24.78
CA ILE A 311 7.46 43.87 -23.46
C ILE A 311 6.52 42.79 -22.94
N GLN A 312 5.21 43.06 -22.95
CA GLN A 312 4.21 42.12 -22.46
C GLN A 312 4.15 40.84 -23.30
N SER A 313 4.20 40.96 -24.63
CA SER A 313 4.19 39.79 -25.52
C SER A 313 5.43 38.91 -25.30
N PHE A 314 6.60 39.52 -25.12
CA PHE A 314 7.82 38.81 -24.75
C PHE A 314 7.67 38.11 -23.38
N ALA A 315 7.13 38.82 -22.38
CA ALA A 315 6.94 38.28 -21.05
C ALA A 315 5.99 37.08 -21.02
N VAL A 316 4.84 37.15 -21.71
CA VAL A 316 3.88 36.03 -21.83
C VAL A 316 4.55 34.81 -22.48
N ALA A 317 5.21 35.00 -23.62
CA ALA A 317 5.81 33.91 -24.39
C ALA A 317 6.91 33.18 -23.59
N GLU A 318 7.83 33.95 -22.99
CA GLU A 318 8.94 33.39 -22.22
C GLU A 318 8.48 32.80 -20.89
N ALA A 319 7.56 33.45 -20.18
CA ALA A 319 7.04 32.92 -18.92
C ALA A 319 6.30 31.61 -19.12
N SER A 320 5.52 31.47 -20.20
CA SER A 320 4.83 30.22 -20.53
C SER A 320 5.82 29.09 -20.80
N ARG A 321 6.88 29.37 -21.58
CA ARG A 321 7.94 28.40 -21.91
C ARG A 321 8.75 27.98 -20.68
N GLU A 322 9.20 28.96 -19.90
CA GLU A 322 9.98 28.73 -18.67
C GLU A 322 9.15 27.99 -17.62
N THR A 323 7.86 28.32 -17.47
CA THR A 323 6.95 27.65 -16.55
C THR A 323 6.71 26.20 -16.96
N ARG A 324 6.40 25.92 -18.23
CA ARG A 324 6.27 24.54 -18.73
C ARG A 324 7.51 23.71 -18.47
N ARG A 325 8.70 24.26 -18.73
CA ARG A 325 9.97 23.58 -18.43
C ARG A 325 10.13 23.31 -16.93
N ALA A 326 9.84 24.29 -16.07
CA ALA A 326 9.94 24.14 -14.63
C ALA A 326 8.94 23.09 -14.09
N THR A 327 7.70 23.10 -14.59
CA THR A 327 6.68 22.12 -14.23
C THR A 327 7.09 20.71 -14.65
N TYR A 328 7.56 20.51 -15.89
CA TYR A 328 8.04 19.20 -16.34
C TYR A 328 9.17 18.67 -15.44
N GLN A 329 10.17 19.50 -15.16
CA GLN A 329 11.30 19.12 -14.29
C GLN A 329 10.88 18.83 -12.85
N ALA A 330 9.89 19.56 -12.33
CA ALA A 330 9.33 19.30 -11.00
C ALA A 330 8.59 17.96 -10.95
N MET A 331 7.81 17.63 -11.99
CA MET A 331 7.09 16.35 -12.07
C MET A 331 8.04 15.17 -12.29
N GLU A 332 9.09 15.34 -13.10
CA GLU A 332 10.16 14.35 -13.27
C GLU A 332 10.87 14.08 -11.95
N ALA A 333 11.22 15.12 -11.19
CA ALA A 333 11.79 14.99 -9.86
C ALA A 333 10.83 14.28 -8.89
N LEU A 334 9.52 14.56 -8.97
CA LEU A 334 8.51 13.90 -8.16
C LEU A 334 8.45 12.39 -8.43
N VAL A 335 8.40 11.98 -9.70
CA VAL A 335 8.40 10.57 -10.10
C VAL A 335 9.68 9.89 -9.62
N HIS A 336 10.86 10.50 -9.84
CA HIS A 336 12.13 9.94 -9.37
C HIS A 336 12.19 9.80 -7.85
N ASN A 337 11.77 10.83 -7.11
CA ASN A 337 11.78 10.81 -5.65
C ASN A 337 10.86 9.71 -5.11
N LEU A 338 9.67 9.52 -5.67
CA LEU A 338 8.74 8.49 -5.20
C LEU A 338 9.16 7.05 -5.55
N ASN A 339 10.22 6.85 -6.35
CA ASN A 339 10.84 5.54 -6.59
C ASN A 339 12.20 5.35 -5.91
N THR A 340 12.75 6.38 -5.26
CA THR A 340 14.11 6.33 -4.68
C THR A 340 14.19 6.78 -3.22
N MET A 341 13.21 7.56 -2.77
CA MET A 341 13.07 7.96 -1.38
C MET A 341 12.59 6.77 -0.55
N HIS A 342 13.17 6.58 0.63
CA HIS A 342 12.72 5.55 1.58
C HIS A 342 11.97 6.15 2.77
N SER A 343 11.04 5.39 3.31
CA SER A 343 10.28 5.60 4.56
C SER A 343 10.61 4.47 5.55
N ARG A 344 9.96 4.46 6.73
CA ARG A 344 10.10 3.40 7.76
C ARG A 344 11.56 3.06 8.08
N ALA A 345 12.28 4.08 8.53
CA ALA A 345 13.70 3.97 8.85
C ALA A 345 14.59 3.47 7.68
N GLY A 346 14.20 3.75 6.43
CA GLY A 346 15.03 3.44 5.26
C GLY A 346 14.76 2.07 4.64
N ALA A 347 13.74 1.35 5.09
CA ALA A 347 13.49 -0.03 4.66
C ALA A 347 12.53 -0.16 3.47
N GLN A 348 11.75 0.88 3.14
CA GLN A 348 10.66 0.75 2.18
C GLN A 348 10.44 2.03 1.36
N ILE A 349 10.24 1.90 0.05
CA ILE A 349 9.77 3.01 -0.79
C ILE A 349 8.31 3.35 -0.40
N PRO A 350 7.94 4.64 -0.25
CA PRO A 350 6.57 5.02 0.08
C PRO A 350 5.57 4.46 -0.92
N PHE A 351 4.57 3.74 -0.42
CA PHE A 351 3.50 3.23 -1.24
C PHE A 351 2.57 4.39 -1.61
N SER A 352 2.80 4.99 -2.77
CA SER A 352 2.21 6.27 -3.15
C SER A 352 1.27 6.17 -4.34
N SER A 353 0.25 7.03 -4.35
CA SER A 353 -0.72 7.15 -5.44
C SER A 353 -1.13 8.61 -5.63
N ILE A 354 -1.44 9.01 -6.88
CA ILE A 354 -1.93 10.34 -7.20
C ILE A 354 -3.15 10.24 -8.11
N ASN A 355 -4.20 11.01 -7.79
CA ASN A 355 -5.45 11.06 -8.54
C ASN A 355 -5.57 12.45 -9.19
N TYR A 356 -5.86 12.50 -10.49
CA TYR A 356 -5.90 13.74 -11.27
C TYR A 356 -6.72 13.59 -12.56
N GLY A 357 -6.97 14.69 -13.28
CA GLY A 357 -7.54 14.70 -14.63
C GLY A 357 -8.80 15.56 -14.80
N THR A 358 -9.29 16.15 -13.70
CA THR A 358 -10.56 16.88 -13.65
C THR A 358 -10.39 18.40 -13.55
N ASP A 359 -9.20 18.91 -13.21
CA ASP A 359 -8.95 20.35 -13.25
C ASP A 359 -8.84 20.85 -14.70
N THR A 360 -9.72 21.78 -15.09
CA THR A 360 -9.74 22.39 -16.44
C THR A 360 -8.95 23.69 -16.52
N SER A 361 -8.37 24.17 -15.42
CA SER A 361 -7.50 25.36 -15.44
C SER A 361 -6.25 25.09 -16.29
N PRO A 362 -5.69 26.11 -16.98
CA PRO A 362 -4.44 25.95 -17.72
C PRO A 362 -3.30 25.40 -16.84
N GLU A 363 -3.24 25.81 -15.58
CA GLU A 363 -2.24 25.40 -14.61
C GLU A 363 -2.38 23.93 -14.20
N GLY A 364 -3.60 23.48 -13.87
CA GLY A 364 -3.88 22.07 -13.53
C GLY A 364 -3.70 21.13 -14.73
N ARG A 365 -4.13 21.58 -15.92
CA ARG A 365 -3.86 20.88 -17.19
C ARG A 365 -2.37 20.73 -17.45
N LEU A 366 -1.58 21.79 -17.22
CA LEU A 366 -0.13 21.75 -17.40
C LEU A 366 0.56 20.80 -16.40
N ALA A 367 0.12 20.78 -15.14
CA ALA A 367 0.64 19.82 -14.15
C ALA A 367 0.32 18.37 -14.56
N THR A 368 -0.92 18.12 -14.97
CA THR A 368 -1.40 16.81 -15.46
C THR A 368 -0.63 16.34 -16.69
N GLU A 369 -0.46 17.22 -17.69
CA GLU A 369 0.31 16.90 -18.90
C GLU A 369 1.77 16.56 -18.55
N CYS A 370 2.41 17.40 -17.72
CA CYS A 370 3.81 17.24 -17.37
C CYS A 370 4.08 15.97 -16.56
N VAL A 371 3.20 15.60 -15.61
CA VAL A 371 3.39 14.38 -14.81
C VAL A 371 3.22 13.13 -15.67
N MET A 372 2.23 13.10 -16.58
CA MET A 372 2.07 12.00 -17.53
C MET A 372 3.25 11.89 -18.49
N ARG A 373 3.79 13.00 -19.00
CA ARG A 373 4.98 12.99 -19.86
C ARG A 373 6.24 12.55 -19.14
N ALA A 374 6.41 12.91 -17.88
CA ALA A 374 7.52 12.43 -17.06
C ALA A 374 7.44 10.91 -16.88
N THR A 375 6.26 10.38 -16.55
CA THR A 375 6.01 8.93 -16.46
C THR A 375 6.22 8.23 -17.80
N GLU A 376 5.79 8.83 -18.91
CA GLU A 376 5.99 8.31 -20.26
C GLU A 376 7.48 8.20 -20.64
N ALA A 377 8.29 9.17 -20.21
CA ALA A 377 9.75 9.15 -20.37
C ALA A 377 10.37 7.97 -19.61
N GLY A 378 9.84 7.65 -18.43
CA GLY A 378 10.34 6.60 -17.55
C GLY A 378 11.45 7.09 -16.62
N LEU A 379 12.01 6.19 -15.83
CA LEU A 379 13.13 6.49 -14.93
C LEU A 379 14.45 6.68 -15.72
N GLY A 380 15.57 6.86 -15.02
CA GLY A 380 16.85 7.25 -15.61
C GLY A 380 17.35 6.42 -16.81
N ASN A 381 16.99 5.14 -16.93
CA ASN A 381 17.30 4.31 -18.10
C ASN A 381 16.06 3.94 -18.93
N GLY A 382 14.94 4.61 -18.70
CA GLY A 382 13.67 4.37 -19.37
C GLY A 382 12.82 3.27 -18.74
N GLU A 383 13.10 2.87 -17.50
CA GLU A 383 12.26 1.91 -16.75
C GLU A 383 10.85 2.46 -16.54
N THR A 384 9.86 1.57 -16.49
CA THR A 384 8.51 1.95 -16.07
C THR A 384 8.51 2.21 -14.56
N PRO A 385 8.15 3.42 -14.10
CA PRO A 385 8.07 3.71 -12.68
C PRO A 385 6.91 2.92 -12.05
N ILE A 386 7.15 2.32 -10.89
CA ILE A 386 6.12 1.60 -10.11
C ILE A 386 5.29 2.61 -9.31
N PHE A 387 5.94 3.65 -8.80
CA PHE A 387 5.30 4.72 -8.02
C PHE A 387 5.48 6.11 -8.65
N PRO A 388 4.62 7.09 -8.32
CA PRO A 388 3.33 6.86 -7.69
C PRO A 388 2.41 6.06 -8.63
N ILE A 389 1.46 5.32 -8.09
CA ILE A 389 0.37 4.79 -8.90
C ILE A 389 -0.42 5.98 -9.45
N HIS A 390 -0.51 6.09 -10.77
CA HIS A 390 -1.27 7.15 -11.41
C HIS A 390 -2.72 6.73 -11.64
N ILE A 391 -3.65 7.60 -11.26
CA ILE A 391 -5.09 7.35 -11.37
C ILE A 391 -5.72 8.55 -12.10
N PHE A 392 -6.06 8.34 -13.37
CA PHE A 392 -6.74 9.33 -14.19
C PHE A 392 -8.24 9.25 -13.96
N LYS A 393 -8.84 10.33 -13.46
CA LYS A 393 -10.27 10.46 -13.24
C LYS A 393 -10.97 10.78 -14.55
N VAL A 394 -11.85 9.89 -15.00
CA VAL A 394 -12.65 10.01 -16.22
C VAL A 394 -14.01 10.61 -15.88
N LYS A 395 -14.37 11.70 -16.57
CA LYS A 395 -15.64 12.42 -16.41
C LYS A 395 -16.11 13.02 -17.73
N GLU A 396 -17.36 12.73 -18.11
CA GLU A 396 -18.03 13.38 -19.24
C GLU A 396 -18.22 14.87 -18.99
N GLY A 397 -18.00 15.68 -20.03
CA GLY A 397 -18.03 17.15 -19.93
C GLY A 397 -16.71 17.74 -19.42
N VAL A 398 -15.71 16.89 -19.11
CA VAL A 398 -14.40 17.29 -18.64
C VAL A 398 -13.31 16.72 -19.50
N ASN A 399 -13.23 15.40 -19.69
CA ASN A 399 -12.14 14.76 -20.43
C ASN A 399 -12.53 13.59 -21.36
N PHE A 400 -13.78 13.14 -21.37
CA PHE A 400 -14.12 11.87 -21.99
C PHE A 400 -14.49 11.97 -23.48
N ASN A 401 -15.18 13.04 -23.87
CA ASN A 401 -15.73 13.21 -25.22
C ASN A 401 -14.93 14.23 -26.03
N GLU A 402 -14.95 14.07 -27.36
CA GLU A 402 -14.40 15.09 -28.25
C GLU A 402 -15.12 16.44 -28.02
N GLY A 403 -14.35 17.51 -27.84
CA GLY A 403 -14.86 18.82 -27.44
C GLY A 403 -14.83 19.10 -25.93
N ASP A 404 -14.65 18.07 -25.09
CA ASP A 404 -14.42 18.28 -23.65
C ASP A 404 -13.07 19.00 -23.42
N PRO A 405 -12.97 19.90 -22.40
CA PRO A 405 -11.77 20.72 -22.19
C PRO A 405 -10.46 19.94 -22.06
N ASN A 406 -10.52 18.75 -21.45
CA ASN A 406 -9.39 17.86 -21.15
C ASN A 406 -9.37 16.59 -22.02
N TYR A 407 -10.08 16.56 -23.16
CA TYR A 407 -10.08 15.40 -24.06
C TYR A 407 -8.67 15.04 -24.58
N ASP A 408 -7.84 16.04 -24.82
CA ASP A 408 -6.44 15.88 -25.18
C ASP A 408 -5.63 15.14 -24.09
N LEU A 409 -5.93 15.41 -22.82
CA LEU A 409 -5.30 14.74 -21.69
C LEU A 409 -5.80 13.30 -21.52
N PHE A 410 -7.06 13.00 -21.85
CA PHE A 410 -7.56 11.62 -21.89
C PHE A 410 -6.86 10.79 -22.97
N LYS A 411 -6.67 11.35 -24.18
CA LYS A 411 -5.88 10.68 -25.24
C LYS A 411 -4.42 10.49 -24.80
N LEU A 412 -3.83 11.46 -24.10
CA LEU A 412 -2.52 11.31 -23.48
C LEU A 412 -2.51 10.19 -22.44
N ALA A 413 -3.49 10.12 -21.55
CA ALA A 413 -3.61 9.08 -20.53
C ALA A 413 -3.67 7.67 -21.15
N CYS A 414 -4.47 7.48 -22.20
CA CYS A 414 -4.52 6.22 -22.95
C CYS A 414 -3.14 5.86 -23.54
N ARG A 415 -2.44 6.84 -24.14
CA ARG A 415 -1.10 6.61 -24.70
C ARG A 415 -0.06 6.25 -23.65
N VAL A 416 -0.05 6.94 -22.50
CA VAL A 416 0.91 6.67 -21.44
C VAL A 416 0.64 5.30 -20.80
N SER A 417 -0.63 4.95 -20.55
CA SER A 417 -1.00 3.62 -20.03
C SER A 417 -0.65 2.51 -21.01
N ALA A 418 -0.89 2.70 -22.31
CA ALA A 418 -0.45 1.78 -23.36
C ALA A 418 1.09 1.59 -23.42
N LYS A 419 1.88 2.53 -22.90
CA LYS A 419 3.36 2.43 -22.86
C LYS A 419 3.90 1.95 -21.50
N ARG A 420 3.24 2.32 -20.41
CA ARG A 420 3.80 2.29 -19.05
C ARG A 420 2.85 1.68 -18.02
N LEU A 421 1.77 1.01 -18.45
CA LEU A 421 0.67 0.43 -17.65
C LEU A 421 -0.19 1.50 -16.93
N PHE A 422 0.43 2.55 -16.40
CA PHE A 422 -0.23 3.68 -15.78
C PHE A 422 -0.43 4.86 -16.74
N PRO A 423 -1.49 5.67 -16.58
CA PRO A 423 -2.46 5.66 -15.48
C PRO A 423 -3.53 4.58 -15.57
N ASN A 424 -4.05 4.19 -14.40
CA ASN A 424 -5.33 3.49 -14.27
C ASN A 424 -6.50 4.47 -14.40
N PHE A 425 -7.72 3.99 -14.68
CA PHE A 425 -8.88 4.83 -14.98
C PHE A 425 -9.95 4.73 -13.90
N SER A 426 -10.22 5.84 -13.21
CA SER A 426 -11.28 5.99 -12.21
C SER A 426 -12.50 6.66 -12.83
N PHE A 427 -13.65 6.00 -12.87
CA PHE A 427 -14.83 6.50 -13.56
C PHE A 427 -15.80 7.19 -12.59
N ILE A 428 -15.87 8.52 -12.66
CA ILE A 428 -16.76 9.31 -11.78
C ILE A 428 -18.23 9.08 -12.14
N ASP A 429 -18.53 8.89 -13.43
CA ASP A 429 -19.89 8.74 -13.94
C ASP A 429 -20.52 7.35 -13.69
N ALA A 430 -19.77 6.41 -13.10
CA ALA A 430 -20.36 5.14 -12.65
C ALA A 430 -21.50 5.43 -11.64
N PRO A 431 -22.69 4.81 -11.73
CA PRO A 431 -23.86 5.23 -10.96
C PRO A 431 -23.65 5.29 -9.43
N PHE A 432 -22.87 4.35 -8.88
CA PHE A 432 -22.55 4.30 -7.45
C PHE A 432 -21.47 5.33 -7.02
N ASN A 433 -20.75 5.93 -7.97
CA ASN A 433 -19.81 7.04 -7.75
C ASN A 433 -20.50 8.39 -7.94
N LEU A 434 -21.30 8.52 -9.01
CA LEU A 434 -21.92 9.78 -9.44
C LEU A 434 -22.78 10.44 -8.36
N GLN A 435 -23.42 9.65 -7.49
CA GLN A 435 -24.24 10.15 -6.39
C GLN A 435 -23.49 11.08 -5.41
N TYR A 436 -22.16 10.96 -5.31
CA TYR A 436 -21.34 11.78 -4.41
C TYR A 436 -20.81 13.04 -5.09
N TYR A 437 -20.66 13.01 -6.41
CA TYR A 437 -20.01 14.07 -7.18
C TYR A 437 -20.81 15.37 -7.11
N LYS A 438 -20.12 16.47 -6.77
CA LYS A 438 -20.65 17.83 -6.81
C LYS A 438 -19.76 18.68 -7.72
N PRO A 439 -20.31 19.28 -8.80
CA PRO A 439 -19.54 20.14 -9.70
C PRO A 439 -18.78 21.25 -8.95
N GLY A 440 -17.51 21.47 -9.31
CA GLY A 440 -16.65 22.48 -8.70
C GLY A 440 -16.16 22.15 -7.28
N ARG A 441 -16.40 20.93 -6.78
CA ARG A 441 -15.94 20.46 -5.46
C ARG A 441 -15.05 19.22 -5.61
N PRO A 442 -13.74 19.38 -5.86
CA PRO A 442 -12.83 18.25 -6.14
C PRO A 442 -12.75 17.23 -5.00
N GLU A 443 -13.01 17.63 -3.76
CA GLU A 443 -13.08 16.76 -2.58
C GLU A 443 -14.25 15.78 -2.61
N THR A 444 -15.22 15.96 -3.52
CA THR A 444 -16.35 15.04 -3.74
C THR A 444 -16.14 14.08 -4.90
N GLU A 445 -15.04 14.25 -5.64
CA GLU A 445 -14.69 13.35 -6.73
C GLU A 445 -14.10 12.06 -6.19
N ILE A 446 -14.48 10.93 -6.77
CA ILE A 446 -13.96 9.65 -6.29
C ILE A 446 -12.46 9.52 -6.53
N ALA A 447 -11.77 9.03 -5.51
CA ALA A 447 -10.33 8.80 -5.52
C ALA A 447 -10.00 7.47 -4.84
N TYR A 448 -8.89 6.88 -5.24
CA TYR A 448 -8.41 5.60 -4.71
C TYR A 448 -7.04 5.77 -4.06
N MET A 449 -6.74 4.95 -3.06
CA MET A 449 -5.49 4.92 -2.31
C MET A 449 -4.76 3.59 -2.52
N GLY A 450 -3.45 3.66 -2.71
CA GLY A 450 -2.63 2.47 -2.93
C GLY A 450 -3.14 1.68 -4.13
N CYS A 451 -3.29 0.37 -3.98
CA CYS A 451 -3.83 -0.47 -5.06
C CYS A 451 -5.23 -0.04 -5.49
N ARG A 452 -6.19 0.04 -4.55
CA ARG A 452 -7.62 0.21 -4.89
C ARG A 452 -8.55 0.59 -3.73
N THR A 453 -8.03 1.03 -2.58
CA THR A 453 -8.91 1.39 -1.44
C THR A 453 -9.66 2.68 -1.74
N ARG A 454 -10.97 2.69 -1.51
CA ARG A 454 -11.91 3.76 -1.85
C ARG A 454 -12.67 4.19 -0.60
N VAL A 455 -12.67 5.49 -0.30
CA VAL A 455 -13.45 6.07 0.80
C VAL A 455 -14.17 7.32 0.31
N ILE A 456 -15.50 7.35 0.41
CA ILE A 456 -16.31 8.52 0.00
C ILE A 456 -17.58 8.61 0.85
N SER A 457 -18.29 7.49 1.03
CA SER A 457 -19.42 7.41 1.95
C SER A 457 -18.97 7.72 3.37
N ASN A 458 -19.74 8.51 4.10
CA ASN A 458 -19.49 8.88 5.49
C ASN A 458 -20.81 8.84 6.25
N HIS A 459 -21.09 7.72 6.91
CA HIS A 459 -22.27 7.53 7.75
C HIS A 459 -22.16 8.31 9.07
N TYR A 460 -20.94 8.40 9.62
CA TYR A 460 -20.69 9.17 10.84
C TYR A 460 -21.02 10.67 10.64
N ASP A 461 -20.64 11.22 9.49
CA ASP A 461 -21.03 12.58 9.09
C ASP A 461 -21.47 12.64 7.61
N PRO A 462 -22.78 12.45 7.36
CA PRO A 462 -23.34 12.47 6.00
C PRO A 462 -23.22 13.81 5.29
N SER A 463 -23.00 14.92 6.02
CA SER A 463 -22.79 16.23 5.40
C SER A 463 -21.41 16.33 4.72
N ARG A 464 -20.45 15.50 5.17
CA ARG A 464 -19.06 15.45 4.70
C ARG A 464 -18.74 14.09 4.06
N GLN A 465 -19.48 13.76 3.01
CA GLN A 465 -19.14 12.69 2.07
C GLN A 465 -18.07 13.17 1.08
N ILE A 466 -16.85 13.27 1.59
CA ILE A 466 -15.66 13.75 0.87
C ILE A 466 -14.53 12.73 0.97
N VAL A 467 -13.52 12.84 0.11
CA VAL A 467 -12.32 11.99 0.13
C VAL A 467 -11.21 12.57 1.00
N ASN A 468 -11.04 13.89 0.99
CA ASN A 468 -9.93 14.60 1.65
C ASN A 468 -9.87 14.31 3.17
N GLY A 469 -8.68 13.98 3.66
CA GLY A 469 -8.40 13.71 5.08
C GLY A 469 -9.06 12.46 5.64
N ARG A 470 -9.57 11.57 4.78
CA ARG A 470 -10.19 10.31 5.18
C ARG A 470 -9.42 9.11 4.63
N GLY A 471 -9.64 7.96 5.24
CA GLY A 471 -8.95 6.73 4.87
C GLY A 471 -9.53 5.49 5.51
N ASN A 472 -8.97 4.33 5.17
CA ASN A 472 -9.29 3.08 5.84
C ASN A 472 -8.43 2.93 7.11
N LEU A 473 -9.08 2.53 8.20
CA LEU A 473 -8.44 2.33 9.49
C LEU A 473 -7.80 0.96 9.59
N SER A 474 -8.52 -0.06 9.10
CA SER A 474 -8.18 -1.48 9.16
C SER A 474 -9.08 -2.27 8.23
N PHE A 475 -8.57 -3.43 7.79
CA PHE A 475 -9.36 -4.41 7.07
C PHE A 475 -8.89 -5.83 7.36
N THR A 476 -9.82 -6.78 7.24
CA THR A 476 -9.59 -8.20 7.48
C THR A 476 -10.36 -8.99 6.44
N SER A 477 -9.72 -9.99 5.82
CA SER A 477 -10.30 -10.74 4.71
C SER A 477 -10.78 -12.12 5.12
N ILE A 478 -11.92 -12.53 4.58
CA ILE A 478 -12.49 -13.86 4.75
C ILE A 478 -12.02 -14.77 3.60
N ASN A 479 -11.61 -15.99 3.94
CA ASN A 479 -11.29 -17.04 2.96
C ASN A 479 -12.59 -17.71 2.48
N LEU A 480 -13.21 -17.18 1.41
CA LEU A 480 -14.45 -17.74 0.88
C LEU A 480 -14.28 -19.20 0.37
N PRO A 481 -13.19 -19.56 -0.35
CA PRO A 481 -12.96 -20.94 -0.76
C PRO A 481 -13.00 -21.93 0.40
N ARG A 482 -12.38 -21.59 1.53
CA ARG A 482 -12.37 -22.43 2.74
C ARG A 482 -13.78 -22.78 3.22
N ILE A 483 -14.68 -21.80 3.22
CA ILE A 483 -16.07 -22.01 3.63
C ILE A 483 -16.76 -22.92 2.62
N ALA A 484 -16.61 -22.66 1.33
CA ALA A 484 -17.22 -23.46 0.27
C ALA A 484 -16.74 -24.92 0.25
N ILE A 485 -15.45 -25.17 0.46
CA ILE A 485 -14.90 -26.54 0.56
C ILE A 485 -15.55 -27.30 1.73
N ARG A 486 -15.76 -26.64 2.87
CA ARG A 486 -16.42 -27.24 4.04
C ARG A 486 -17.91 -27.48 3.82
N ALA A 487 -18.55 -26.65 3.00
CA ALA A 487 -19.97 -26.74 2.68
C ALA A 487 -20.33 -27.98 1.87
N LYS A 488 -19.38 -28.55 1.10
CA LYS A 488 -19.61 -29.76 0.26
C LYS A 488 -20.86 -29.64 -0.63
N GLY A 489 -21.08 -28.45 -1.19
CA GLY A 489 -22.22 -28.13 -2.06
C GLY A 489 -23.50 -27.67 -1.35
N ASP A 490 -23.52 -27.60 -0.01
CA ASP A 490 -24.64 -27.05 0.76
C ASP A 490 -24.57 -25.53 0.81
N VAL A 491 -25.36 -24.87 -0.04
CA VAL A 491 -25.38 -23.40 -0.17
C VAL A 491 -25.96 -22.73 1.10
N ASP A 492 -26.96 -23.35 1.74
CA ASP A 492 -27.57 -22.77 2.94
C ASP A 492 -26.55 -22.79 4.09
N TRP A 493 -25.85 -23.92 4.27
CA TRP A 493 -24.77 -24.02 5.26
C TRP A 493 -23.63 -23.03 4.96
N PHE A 494 -23.31 -22.80 3.68
CA PHE A 494 -22.30 -21.82 3.28
C PHE A 494 -22.66 -20.41 3.77
N PHE A 495 -23.91 -19.96 3.57
CA PHE A 495 -24.35 -18.65 4.03
C PHE A 495 -24.37 -18.53 5.56
N GLU A 496 -24.77 -19.58 6.28
CA GLU A 496 -24.73 -19.62 7.75
C GLU A 496 -23.29 -19.51 8.30
N GLU A 497 -22.33 -20.21 7.68
CA GLU A 497 -20.93 -20.10 8.08
C GLU A 497 -20.32 -18.75 7.66
N LEU A 498 -20.68 -18.23 6.48
CA LEU A 498 -20.27 -16.90 6.04
C LEU A 498 -20.73 -15.82 7.01
N ASP A 499 -21.98 -15.87 7.48
CA ASP A 499 -22.49 -14.94 8.48
C ASP A 499 -21.71 -15.00 9.79
N ARG A 500 -21.39 -16.20 10.26
CA ARG A 500 -20.54 -16.39 11.45
C ARG A 500 -19.15 -15.80 11.28
N LYS A 501 -18.55 -15.93 10.08
CA LYS A 501 -17.24 -15.30 9.80
C LYS A 501 -17.35 -13.79 9.68
N ILE A 502 -18.41 -13.26 9.07
CA ILE A 502 -18.64 -11.81 8.99
C ILE A 502 -18.77 -11.20 10.38
N ASP A 503 -19.57 -11.81 11.27
CA ASP A 503 -19.75 -11.36 12.65
C ASP A 503 -18.41 -11.29 13.39
N LEU A 504 -17.62 -12.37 13.27
CA LEU A 504 -16.30 -12.47 13.88
C LEU A 504 -15.35 -11.39 13.35
N VAL A 505 -15.35 -11.11 12.05
CA VAL A 505 -14.52 -10.05 11.50
C VAL A 505 -14.98 -8.66 11.92
N ILE A 506 -16.29 -8.41 12.00
CA ILE A 506 -16.83 -7.15 12.53
C ILE A 506 -16.35 -6.92 13.96
N GLU A 507 -16.47 -7.94 14.83
CA GLU A 507 -16.00 -7.90 16.22
C GLU A 507 -14.48 -7.61 16.26
N GLN A 508 -13.70 -8.33 15.48
CA GLN A 508 -12.24 -8.15 15.39
C GLN A 508 -11.86 -6.72 14.96
N LEU A 509 -12.56 -6.15 13.97
CA LEU A 509 -12.30 -4.79 13.49
C LEU A 509 -12.65 -3.74 14.54
N LEU A 510 -13.73 -3.94 15.30
CA LEU A 510 -14.09 -3.06 16.41
C LEU A 510 -13.06 -3.15 17.55
N GLU A 511 -12.60 -4.34 17.91
CA GLU A 511 -11.51 -4.50 18.89
C GLU A 511 -10.25 -3.74 18.46
N ARG A 512 -9.87 -3.85 17.17
CA ARG A 512 -8.72 -3.11 16.64
C ARG A 512 -8.95 -1.59 16.67
N PHE A 513 -10.17 -1.14 16.33
CA PHE A 513 -10.54 0.27 16.46
C PHE A 513 -10.35 0.77 17.89
N GLU A 514 -10.78 0.02 18.91
CA GLU A 514 -10.61 0.42 20.32
C GLU A 514 -9.15 0.59 20.74
N ILE A 515 -8.25 -0.22 20.17
CA ILE A 515 -6.80 -0.09 20.41
C ILE A 515 -6.27 1.18 19.74
N GLN A 516 -6.64 1.43 18.49
CA GLN A 516 -6.20 2.61 17.72
C GLN A 516 -6.76 3.91 18.30
N ALA A 517 -8.02 3.89 18.75
CA ALA A 517 -8.73 5.04 19.28
C ALA A 517 -8.09 5.64 20.54
N LYS A 518 -7.44 4.80 21.38
CA LYS A 518 -6.75 5.22 22.61
C LYS A 518 -5.38 5.85 22.36
N LYS A 519 -4.91 5.87 21.11
CA LYS A 519 -3.68 6.59 20.75
C LYS A 519 -3.91 8.08 20.85
N LYS A 520 -2.83 8.80 21.13
CA LYS A 520 -2.82 10.25 21.22
C LYS A 520 -2.29 10.86 19.93
N VAL A 521 -2.60 12.14 19.70
CA VAL A 521 -2.06 12.89 18.56
C VAL A 521 -0.53 12.79 18.46
N ARG A 522 0.18 12.82 19.60
CA ARG A 522 1.65 12.66 19.62
C ARG A 522 2.17 11.31 19.10
N ASN A 523 1.32 10.28 18.98
CA ASN A 523 1.68 9.01 18.34
C ASN A 523 1.66 9.09 16.81
N PHE A 524 1.00 10.13 16.28
CA PHE A 524 0.82 10.40 14.85
C PHE A 524 1.18 11.88 14.57
N PRO A 525 2.45 12.27 14.80
CA PRO A 525 2.87 13.67 14.77
C PRO A 525 2.58 14.35 13.42
N PHE A 526 2.58 13.60 12.31
CA PHE A 526 2.25 14.11 11.00
C PHE A 526 0.76 13.96 10.69
N LEU A 527 0.25 12.72 10.69
CA LEU A 527 -1.13 12.42 10.28
C LEU A 527 -2.16 13.20 11.10
N MET A 528 -2.00 13.21 12.42
CA MET A 528 -2.93 13.89 13.33
C MET A 528 -2.42 15.29 13.65
N GLY A 529 -1.13 15.43 13.97
CA GLY A 529 -0.55 16.69 14.43
C GLY A 529 -0.46 17.78 13.37
N GLN A 530 -0.50 17.45 12.07
CA GLN A 530 -0.53 18.44 10.98
C GLN A 530 -1.91 18.59 10.33
N GLY A 531 -2.98 18.05 10.95
CA GLY A 531 -4.33 18.23 10.42
C GLY A 531 -4.61 17.50 9.10
N VAL A 532 -3.81 16.48 8.77
CA VAL A 532 -3.96 15.66 7.55
C VAL A 532 -5.23 14.82 7.64
N TRP A 533 -5.48 14.21 8.79
CA TRP A 533 -6.75 13.55 9.07
C TRP A 533 -7.84 14.59 9.38
N ILE A 534 -9.04 14.39 8.84
CA ILE A 534 -10.15 15.33 9.01
C ILE A 534 -10.43 15.57 10.51
N ASP A 535 -10.61 16.84 10.87
CA ASP A 535 -10.85 17.33 12.22
C ASP A 535 -9.72 17.10 13.25
N SER A 536 -8.57 16.52 12.86
CA SER A 536 -7.46 16.31 13.81
C SER A 536 -6.78 17.61 14.24
N ASP A 537 -6.90 18.69 13.47
CA ASP A 537 -6.45 20.04 13.84
C ASP A 537 -7.19 20.62 15.06
N LYS A 538 -8.29 20.01 15.48
CA LYS A 538 -9.06 20.40 16.67
C LYS A 538 -8.57 19.72 17.96
N LEU A 539 -7.60 18.81 17.86
CA LEU A 539 -7.09 18.02 18.98
C LEU A 539 -5.75 18.56 19.47
N GLY A 540 -5.54 18.53 20.79
CA GLY A 540 -4.23 18.76 21.40
C GLY A 540 -3.31 17.54 21.30
N PRO A 541 -1.99 17.70 21.52
CA PRO A 541 -1.01 16.60 21.43
C PRO A 541 -1.31 15.37 22.31
N ASP A 542 -2.08 15.59 23.38
CA ASP A 542 -2.36 14.62 24.44
C ASP A 542 -3.77 14.05 24.41
N ASP A 543 -4.59 14.53 23.48
CA ASP A 543 -5.95 14.06 23.27
C ASP A 543 -5.94 12.76 22.48
N GLU A 544 -6.92 11.91 22.79
CA GLU A 544 -7.15 10.65 22.07
C GLU A 544 -7.75 10.90 20.69
N VAL A 545 -7.36 10.07 19.72
CA VAL A 545 -7.77 10.22 18.31
C VAL A 545 -9.14 9.62 18.00
N ARG A 546 -9.80 9.01 18.98
CA ARG A 546 -11.07 8.28 18.83
C ARG A 546 -12.11 9.01 17.98
N GLU A 547 -12.42 10.26 18.33
CA GLU A 547 -13.52 10.98 17.71
C GLU A 547 -13.27 11.29 16.23
N VAL A 548 -12.02 11.61 15.88
CA VAL A 548 -11.66 11.89 14.47
C VAL A 548 -11.56 10.60 13.65
N LEU A 549 -11.15 9.48 14.26
CA LEU A 549 -11.10 8.19 13.57
C LEU A 549 -12.49 7.69 13.13
N LYS A 550 -13.59 8.15 13.75
CA LYS A 550 -14.96 7.80 13.30
C LYS A 550 -15.25 8.20 11.85
N HIS A 551 -14.49 9.14 11.28
CA HIS A 551 -14.56 9.46 9.85
C HIS A 551 -13.97 8.38 8.93
N GLY A 552 -13.08 7.52 9.45
CA GLY A 552 -12.46 6.45 8.69
C GLY A 552 -13.38 5.25 8.47
N THR A 553 -12.94 4.32 7.63
CA THR A 553 -13.67 3.08 7.34
C THR A 553 -13.03 1.86 7.99
N LEU A 554 -13.87 0.92 8.41
CA LEU A 554 -13.50 -0.45 8.76
C LEU A 554 -13.99 -1.34 7.61
N SER A 555 -13.12 -2.21 7.07
CA SER A 555 -13.49 -2.98 5.88
C SER A 555 -13.39 -4.48 6.08
N VAL A 556 -14.46 -5.19 5.72
CA VAL A 556 -14.41 -6.64 5.53
C VAL A 556 -13.97 -6.91 4.10
N GLY A 557 -12.96 -7.75 3.94
CA GLY A 557 -12.41 -8.15 2.66
C GLY A 557 -12.78 -9.58 2.28
N PHE A 558 -12.58 -9.93 1.01
CA PHE A 558 -12.72 -11.31 0.53
C PHE A 558 -11.81 -11.60 -0.67
N ILE A 559 -11.60 -12.89 -0.91
CA ILE A 559 -10.81 -13.45 -2.02
C ILE A 559 -11.43 -14.77 -2.48
N GLY A 560 -11.17 -15.15 -3.74
CA GLY A 560 -11.41 -16.50 -4.24
C GLY A 560 -12.86 -16.78 -4.59
N LEU A 561 -13.62 -15.80 -5.11
CA LEU A 561 -15.01 -16.04 -5.49
C LEU A 561 -15.12 -17.10 -6.58
N ALA A 562 -14.18 -17.16 -7.52
CA ALA A 562 -14.19 -18.16 -8.59
C ALA A 562 -14.08 -19.59 -8.02
N GLU A 563 -13.12 -19.82 -7.13
CA GLU A 563 -12.89 -21.12 -6.47
C GLU A 563 -14.01 -21.45 -5.49
N THR A 564 -14.59 -20.44 -4.83
CA THR A 564 -15.80 -20.59 -3.98
C THR A 564 -16.95 -21.15 -4.80
N LEU A 565 -17.22 -20.59 -5.98
CA LEU A 565 -18.30 -21.04 -6.86
C LEU A 565 -18.00 -22.43 -7.43
N LYS A 566 -16.76 -22.71 -7.85
CA LYS A 566 -16.35 -24.07 -8.26
C LYS A 566 -16.57 -25.09 -7.15
N ALA A 567 -16.20 -24.77 -5.91
CA ALA A 567 -16.38 -25.66 -4.77
C ALA A 567 -17.87 -25.92 -4.41
N LEU A 568 -18.75 -24.92 -4.60
CA LEU A 568 -20.18 -25.07 -4.30
C LEU A 568 -20.96 -25.77 -5.42
N ILE A 569 -20.70 -25.40 -6.68
CA ILE A 569 -21.58 -25.74 -7.81
C ILE A 569 -20.82 -26.28 -9.04
N GLY A 570 -19.50 -26.42 -8.96
CA GLY A 570 -18.66 -26.99 -10.03
C GLY A 570 -18.29 -26.03 -11.17
N GLN A 571 -18.76 -24.78 -11.14
CA GLN A 571 -18.49 -23.78 -12.18
C GLN A 571 -18.25 -22.39 -11.55
N HIS A 572 -17.37 -21.58 -12.14
CA HIS A 572 -17.19 -20.18 -11.75
C HIS A 572 -18.06 -19.23 -12.58
N HIS A 573 -18.13 -17.97 -12.14
CA HIS A 573 -19.00 -16.94 -12.69
C HIS A 573 -18.68 -16.51 -14.15
N GLY A 574 -17.57 -17.00 -14.72
CA GLY A 574 -17.24 -16.85 -16.14
C GLY A 574 -17.80 -17.95 -17.04
N GLU A 575 -18.20 -19.08 -16.47
CA GLU A 575 -18.63 -20.29 -17.18
C GLU A 575 -20.16 -20.40 -17.27
N SER A 576 -20.89 -19.79 -16.33
CA SER A 576 -22.34 -19.99 -16.18
C SER A 576 -23.05 -18.77 -15.60
N ASP A 577 -24.18 -18.41 -16.20
CA ASP A 577 -25.04 -17.33 -15.69
C ASP A 577 -25.62 -17.70 -14.30
N TYR A 578 -25.80 -18.99 -14.01
CA TYR A 578 -26.19 -19.45 -12.67
C TYR A 578 -25.09 -19.15 -11.64
N ALA A 579 -23.82 -19.44 -11.98
CA ALA A 579 -22.68 -19.12 -11.13
C ALA A 579 -22.49 -17.61 -10.94
N GLN A 580 -22.71 -16.81 -11.99
CA GLN A 580 -22.70 -15.35 -11.90
C GLN A 580 -23.77 -14.84 -10.92
N ASN A 581 -25.00 -15.33 -11.01
CA ASN A 581 -26.07 -14.92 -10.10
C ASN A 581 -25.78 -15.29 -8.65
N LEU A 582 -25.30 -16.52 -8.40
CA LEU A 582 -24.89 -16.94 -7.05
C LEU A 582 -23.72 -16.09 -6.54
N GLY A 583 -22.73 -15.78 -7.39
CA GLY A 583 -21.62 -14.91 -7.01
C GLY A 583 -22.10 -13.51 -6.60
N LEU A 584 -23.04 -12.92 -7.35
CA LEU A 584 -23.67 -11.65 -7.00
C LEU A 584 -24.48 -11.72 -5.71
N GLU A 585 -25.13 -12.86 -5.45
CA GLU A 585 -25.86 -13.10 -4.21
C GLU A 585 -24.93 -13.14 -3.00
N ILE A 586 -23.81 -13.88 -3.09
CA ILE A 586 -22.79 -13.98 -2.04
C ILE A 586 -22.21 -12.60 -1.73
N ILE A 587 -21.71 -11.88 -2.74
CA ILE A 587 -21.08 -10.57 -2.52
C ILE A 587 -22.13 -9.51 -2.12
N GLY A 588 -23.34 -9.60 -2.67
CA GLY A 588 -24.46 -8.74 -2.29
C GLY A 588 -24.88 -8.96 -0.84
N HIS A 589 -24.84 -10.20 -0.36
CA HIS A 589 -25.07 -10.54 1.05
C HIS A 589 -24.01 -9.91 1.96
N MET A 590 -22.73 -10.11 1.65
CA MET A 590 -21.63 -9.48 2.40
C MET A 590 -21.79 -7.95 2.44
N ARG A 591 -22.18 -7.33 1.32
CA ARG A 591 -22.39 -5.88 1.26
C ARG A 591 -23.55 -5.44 2.17
N ARG A 592 -24.69 -6.14 2.14
CA ARG A 592 -25.83 -5.85 3.03
C ARG A 592 -25.42 -5.92 4.50
N ARG A 593 -24.66 -6.96 4.88
CA ARG A 593 -24.13 -7.10 6.25
C ARG A 593 -23.27 -5.91 6.68
N MET A 594 -22.47 -5.33 5.78
CA MET A 594 -21.69 -4.11 6.08
C MET A 594 -22.57 -2.87 6.24
N ASP A 595 -23.63 -2.76 5.44
CA ASP A 595 -24.59 -1.66 5.58
C ASP A 595 -25.41 -1.79 6.88
N ASP A 596 -25.77 -3.02 7.30
CA ASP A 596 -26.40 -3.32 8.59
C ASP A 596 -25.48 -2.93 9.76
N ALA A 597 -24.24 -3.43 9.75
CA ALA A 597 -23.24 -3.11 10.79
C ALA A 597 -23.00 -1.60 10.91
N THR A 598 -22.99 -0.89 9.77
CA THR A 598 -22.90 0.58 9.75
C THR A 598 -24.07 1.23 10.48
N ARG A 599 -25.31 0.81 10.20
CA ARG A 599 -26.52 1.34 10.85
C ARG A 599 -26.57 1.04 12.34
N GLU A 600 -26.15 -0.16 12.73
CA GLU A 600 -26.21 -0.64 14.12
C GLU A 600 -25.15 0.03 15.00
N THR A 601 -23.93 0.19 14.49
CA THR A 601 -22.79 0.67 15.28
C THR A 601 -22.51 2.16 15.11
N GLY A 602 -22.98 2.77 14.02
CA GLY A 602 -22.66 4.14 13.63
C GLY A 602 -21.27 4.32 13.00
N PHE A 603 -20.46 3.27 12.89
CA PHE A 603 -19.16 3.30 12.20
C PHE A 603 -19.29 3.04 10.70
N ASN A 604 -18.31 3.49 9.91
CA ASN A 604 -18.32 3.26 8.45
C ASN A 604 -17.80 1.86 8.11
N PHE A 605 -18.66 0.84 8.17
CA PHE A 605 -18.35 -0.48 7.63
C PHE A 605 -18.48 -0.50 6.11
N SER A 606 -17.62 -1.29 5.46
CA SER A 606 -17.53 -1.32 4.01
C SER A 606 -16.97 -2.65 3.51
N LEU A 607 -17.31 -3.03 2.27
CA LEU A 607 -16.86 -4.27 1.66
C LEU A 607 -15.72 -4.01 0.67
N LEU A 608 -14.59 -4.69 0.85
CA LEU A 608 -13.37 -4.55 0.06
C LEU A 608 -13.15 -5.77 -0.83
N ALA A 609 -12.93 -5.53 -2.12
CA ALA A 609 -12.25 -6.52 -2.96
C ALA A 609 -10.75 -6.48 -2.61
N THR A 610 -10.30 -7.35 -1.70
CA THR A 610 -8.95 -7.34 -1.13
C THR A 610 -7.85 -7.53 -2.17
N PRO A 611 -6.89 -6.58 -2.33
CA PRO A 611 -5.70 -6.83 -3.16
C PRO A 611 -4.88 -7.96 -2.51
N ALA A 612 -4.91 -9.13 -3.12
CA ALA A 612 -4.42 -10.37 -2.52
C ALA A 612 -2.92 -10.64 -2.72
N GLU A 613 -2.08 -9.60 -2.79
CA GLU A 613 -0.63 -9.76 -3.00
C GLU A 613 -0.03 -10.60 -1.85
N GLY A 614 0.50 -11.79 -2.18
CA GLY A 614 0.98 -12.79 -1.23
C GLY A 614 -0.09 -13.56 -0.45
N LEU A 615 -1.28 -12.97 -0.21
CA LEU A 615 -2.39 -13.64 0.48
C LEU A 615 -2.99 -14.78 -0.35
N SER A 616 -3.12 -14.59 -1.67
CA SER A 616 -3.66 -15.58 -2.61
C SER A 616 -2.96 -16.93 -2.45
N GLY A 617 -1.64 -16.95 -2.54
CA GLY A 617 -0.85 -18.16 -2.35
C GLY A 617 -0.80 -18.65 -0.90
N ARG A 618 -0.87 -17.76 0.10
CA ARG A 618 -0.91 -18.18 1.52
C ARG A 618 -2.14 -19.04 1.79
N PHE A 619 -3.34 -18.60 1.39
CA PHE A 619 -4.56 -19.36 1.67
C PHE A 619 -4.58 -20.69 0.91
N VAL A 620 -4.19 -20.72 -0.36
CA VAL A 620 -4.06 -21.97 -1.12
C VAL A 620 -3.16 -22.97 -0.40
N ARG A 621 -1.95 -22.58 0.02
CA ARG A 621 -1.04 -23.49 0.73
C ARG A 621 -1.65 -24.05 2.02
N MET A 622 -2.40 -23.24 2.76
CA MET A 622 -3.06 -23.66 4.00
C MET A 622 -4.25 -24.60 3.75
N ASP A 623 -5.01 -24.34 2.69
CA ASP A 623 -6.18 -25.12 2.29
C ASP A 623 -5.74 -26.46 1.67
N ARG A 624 -4.74 -26.43 0.77
CA ARG A 624 -4.12 -27.61 0.17
C ARG A 624 -3.54 -28.56 1.21
N LYS A 625 -2.92 -28.04 2.27
CA LYS A 625 -2.42 -28.86 3.39
C LYS A 625 -3.52 -29.63 4.12
N LEU A 626 -4.73 -29.07 4.17
CA LEU A 626 -5.85 -29.63 4.93
C LEU A 626 -6.78 -30.50 4.08
N TYR A 627 -6.95 -30.19 2.80
CA TYR A 627 -7.90 -30.87 1.91
C TYR A 627 -7.26 -31.56 0.71
N GLY A 628 -5.95 -31.41 0.50
CA GLY A 628 -5.25 -31.89 -0.69
C GLY A 628 -5.44 -30.97 -1.90
N GLU A 629 -5.05 -31.47 -3.06
CA GLU A 629 -5.28 -30.81 -4.35
C GLU A 629 -6.72 -31.08 -4.81
N LEU A 630 -7.48 -30.01 -4.99
CA LEU A 630 -8.85 -30.00 -5.48
C LEU A 630 -8.87 -29.28 -6.82
N GLU A 631 -9.39 -29.95 -7.85
CA GLU A 631 -9.41 -29.47 -9.23
C GLU A 631 -10.14 -28.12 -9.36
N GLY A 632 -9.47 -27.14 -9.99
CA GLY A 632 -9.92 -25.77 -10.16
C GLY A 632 -10.09 -24.98 -8.86
N ILE A 633 -9.53 -25.45 -7.74
CA ILE A 633 -9.67 -24.82 -6.42
C ILE A 633 -8.29 -24.67 -5.78
N THR A 634 -7.64 -25.77 -5.38
CA THR A 634 -6.33 -25.74 -4.69
C THR A 634 -5.19 -26.34 -5.53
N ASP A 635 -5.45 -26.70 -6.78
CA ASP A 635 -4.49 -27.21 -7.76
C ASP A 635 -3.59 -26.12 -8.36
N HIS A 636 -4.08 -24.88 -8.47
CA HIS A 636 -3.27 -23.71 -8.80
C HIS A 636 -2.51 -23.17 -7.58
N GLU A 637 -1.43 -22.43 -7.77
CA GLU A 637 -0.60 -21.86 -6.68
C GLU A 637 -1.24 -20.67 -5.95
N PHE A 638 -2.33 -20.11 -6.48
CA PHE A 638 -3.00 -18.93 -5.96
C PHE A 638 -4.52 -19.02 -6.10
N TYR A 639 -5.25 -18.34 -5.20
CA TYR A 639 -6.68 -18.09 -5.38
C TYR A 639 -6.92 -16.85 -6.21
N THR A 640 -7.95 -16.88 -7.06
CA THR A 640 -8.35 -15.74 -7.88
C THR A 640 -8.69 -14.53 -7.02
N ASN A 641 -8.21 -13.35 -7.43
CA ASN A 641 -8.33 -12.12 -6.68
C ASN A 641 -9.81 -11.67 -6.55
N SER A 642 -10.31 -11.59 -5.32
CA SER A 642 -11.67 -11.12 -5.00
C SER A 642 -12.78 -11.72 -5.89
N PHE A 643 -13.36 -10.92 -6.78
CA PHE A 643 -14.46 -11.27 -7.69
C PHE A 643 -13.99 -11.48 -9.13
N HIS A 644 -12.69 -11.43 -9.41
CA HIS A 644 -12.19 -11.49 -10.78
C HIS A 644 -12.53 -12.82 -11.44
N ILE A 645 -12.69 -12.77 -12.75
CA ILE A 645 -12.65 -13.98 -13.58
C ILE A 645 -11.21 -14.51 -13.58
N PRO A 646 -10.97 -15.82 -13.39
CA PRO A 646 -9.63 -16.39 -13.35
C PRO A 646 -8.78 -16.01 -14.57
N VAL A 647 -7.51 -15.70 -14.36
CA VAL A 647 -6.59 -15.21 -15.40
C VAL A 647 -6.29 -16.24 -16.49
N TYR A 648 -6.38 -17.53 -16.15
CA TYR A 648 -6.22 -18.65 -17.08
C TYR A 648 -7.50 -18.94 -17.90
N TYR A 649 -8.65 -18.36 -17.54
CA TYR A 649 -9.91 -18.61 -18.22
C TYR A 649 -10.02 -17.76 -19.48
N ASN A 650 -10.15 -18.43 -20.64
CA ASN A 650 -10.26 -17.75 -21.93
C ASN A 650 -11.61 -17.02 -22.07
N ILE A 651 -11.58 -15.69 -22.01
CA ILE A 651 -12.76 -14.83 -22.10
C ILE A 651 -12.42 -13.54 -22.85
N SER A 652 -13.35 -13.07 -23.69
CA SER A 652 -13.22 -11.77 -24.36
C SER A 652 -13.23 -10.62 -23.35
N ALA A 653 -12.51 -9.54 -23.66
CA ALA A 653 -12.47 -8.34 -22.83
C ALA A 653 -13.88 -7.78 -22.55
N SER A 654 -14.75 -7.72 -23.56
CA SER A 654 -16.11 -7.18 -23.41
C SER A 654 -17.00 -8.02 -22.48
N ARG A 655 -16.90 -9.35 -22.54
CA ARG A 655 -17.63 -10.25 -21.62
C ARG A 655 -17.07 -10.17 -20.21
N LYS A 656 -15.75 -10.14 -20.03
CA LYS A 656 -15.11 -9.99 -18.71
C LYS A 656 -15.56 -8.69 -18.03
N ILE A 657 -15.49 -7.56 -18.75
CA ILE A 657 -15.96 -6.25 -18.26
C ILE A 657 -17.43 -6.31 -17.82
N ARG A 658 -18.32 -6.89 -18.63
CA ARG A 658 -19.75 -6.99 -18.30
C ARG A 658 -20.03 -7.85 -17.06
N LEU A 659 -19.30 -8.95 -16.90
CA LEU A 659 -19.49 -9.85 -15.75
C LEU A 659 -18.92 -9.26 -14.46
N GLU A 660 -17.80 -8.54 -14.55
CA GLU A 660 -17.14 -7.96 -13.38
C GLU A 660 -17.77 -6.63 -12.92
N ALA A 661 -18.33 -5.82 -13.82
CA ALA A 661 -18.83 -4.49 -13.50
C ALA A 661 -19.88 -4.43 -12.36
N PRO A 662 -20.87 -5.34 -12.27
CA PRO A 662 -21.84 -5.32 -11.18
C PRO A 662 -21.21 -5.47 -9.78
N TYR A 663 -20.09 -6.19 -9.66
CA TYR A 663 -19.41 -6.35 -8.36
C TYR A 663 -18.82 -5.03 -7.84
N HIS A 664 -18.44 -4.09 -8.72
CA HIS A 664 -17.88 -2.79 -8.31
C HIS A 664 -18.85 -2.01 -7.43
N ALA A 665 -20.15 -2.06 -7.76
CA ALA A 665 -21.21 -1.42 -6.97
C ALA A 665 -21.38 -2.06 -5.57
N LEU A 666 -21.04 -3.34 -5.43
CA LEU A 666 -21.17 -4.10 -4.19
C LEU A 666 -19.95 -3.91 -3.27
N THR A 667 -18.78 -3.56 -3.82
CA THR A 667 -17.52 -3.41 -3.08
C THR A 667 -17.17 -1.94 -2.88
N ASN A 668 -17.90 -1.27 -1.98
CA ASN A 668 -17.77 0.17 -1.76
C ASN A 668 -16.45 0.61 -1.11
N ALA A 669 -15.71 -0.29 -0.45
CA ALA A 669 -14.40 0.01 0.14
C ALA A 669 -13.25 -0.01 -0.88
N GLY A 670 -13.49 -0.51 -2.10
CA GLY A 670 -12.45 -0.63 -3.11
C GLY A 670 -12.65 -1.83 -4.03
N HIS A 671 -12.30 -1.65 -5.29
CA HIS A 671 -12.43 -2.60 -6.38
C HIS A 671 -11.53 -2.19 -7.54
N ILE A 672 -11.22 -3.13 -8.42
CA ILE A 672 -10.61 -2.85 -9.71
C ILE A 672 -10.95 -3.99 -10.66
N SER A 673 -10.97 -3.74 -11.97
CA SER A 673 -10.96 -4.79 -13.00
C SER A 673 -9.75 -4.61 -13.90
N TYR A 674 -9.04 -5.70 -14.16
CA TYR A 674 -7.93 -5.76 -15.11
C TYR A 674 -8.39 -6.40 -16.40
N ILE A 675 -7.92 -5.85 -17.52
CA ILE A 675 -8.08 -6.44 -18.86
C ILE A 675 -6.71 -6.68 -19.43
N GLU A 676 -6.44 -7.93 -19.78
CA GLU A 676 -5.17 -8.36 -20.34
C GLU A 676 -5.21 -8.20 -21.86
N LEU A 677 -4.29 -7.44 -22.44
CA LEU A 677 -4.12 -7.31 -23.88
C LEU A 677 -2.81 -7.96 -24.32
N ASP A 678 -2.82 -8.56 -25.51
CA ASP A 678 -1.63 -9.06 -26.20
C ASP A 678 -1.03 -8.01 -27.15
N GLY A 679 0.24 -8.21 -27.48
CA GLY A 679 0.96 -7.35 -28.42
C GLY A 679 1.18 -5.93 -27.89
N ASP A 680 1.59 -5.02 -28.79
CA ASP A 680 1.97 -3.64 -28.46
C ASP A 680 0.75 -2.71 -28.59
N PRO A 681 0.14 -2.26 -27.47
CA PRO A 681 -1.05 -1.43 -27.54
C PRO A 681 -0.77 -0.04 -28.15
N LEU A 682 0.51 0.40 -28.21
CA LEU A 682 0.88 1.65 -28.88
C LEU A 682 0.64 1.61 -30.39
N LYS A 683 0.60 0.43 -31.00
CA LYS A 683 0.26 0.27 -32.42
C LYS A 683 -1.24 0.41 -32.67
N ASN A 684 -2.07 0.33 -31.63
CA ASN A 684 -3.53 0.41 -31.75
C ASN A 684 -4.18 1.14 -30.55
N LEU A 685 -3.86 2.43 -30.41
CA LEU A 685 -4.43 3.27 -29.34
C LEU A 685 -5.94 3.42 -29.41
N ASP A 686 -6.54 3.27 -30.60
CA ASP A 686 -7.99 3.36 -30.76
C ASP A 686 -8.69 2.15 -30.13
N ALA A 687 -8.13 0.95 -30.26
CA ALA A 687 -8.63 -0.23 -29.56
C ALA A 687 -8.46 -0.11 -28.04
N PHE A 688 -7.31 0.40 -27.58
CA PHE A 688 -7.08 0.68 -26.16
C PHE A 688 -8.13 1.63 -25.60
N GLU A 689 -8.40 2.75 -26.30
CA GLU A 689 -9.45 3.70 -25.91
C GLU A 689 -10.84 3.05 -25.92
N GLN A 690 -11.15 2.19 -26.90
CA GLN A 690 -12.43 1.46 -26.93
C GLN A 690 -12.63 0.59 -25.69
N VAL A 691 -11.59 -0.09 -25.19
CA VAL A 691 -11.66 -0.83 -23.91
C VAL A 691 -12.05 0.12 -22.77
N VAL A 692 -11.35 1.25 -22.63
CA VAL A 692 -11.60 2.24 -21.56
C VAL A 692 -13.03 2.81 -21.65
N ARG A 693 -13.49 3.12 -22.87
CA ARG A 693 -14.87 3.57 -23.11
C ARG A 693 -15.88 2.50 -22.74
N TYR A 694 -15.62 1.25 -23.12
CA TYR A 694 -16.52 0.14 -22.83
C TYR A 694 -16.59 -0.18 -21.32
N MET A 695 -15.49 -0.03 -20.58
CA MET A 695 -15.49 -0.06 -19.11
C MET A 695 -16.45 0.98 -18.53
N LYS A 696 -16.39 2.24 -19.00
CA LYS A 696 -17.32 3.30 -18.58
C LYS A 696 -18.77 2.92 -18.87
N GLU A 697 -19.07 2.45 -20.08
CA GLU A 697 -20.45 2.11 -20.47
C GLU A 697 -21.03 0.95 -19.65
N CYS A 698 -20.19 0.00 -19.23
CA CYS A 698 -20.62 -1.09 -18.36
C CYS A 698 -20.75 -0.69 -16.87
N GLY A 699 -20.33 0.52 -16.49
CA GLY A 699 -20.40 1.01 -15.11
C GLY A 699 -19.25 0.53 -14.22
N ILE A 700 -18.08 0.20 -14.79
CA ILE A 700 -16.85 -0.04 -14.03
C ILE A 700 -16.49 1.21 -13.23
N GLY A 701 -16.11 1.06 -11.95
CA GLY A 701 -15.70 2.18 -11.11
C GLY A 701 -14.21 2.48 -11.16
N TYR A 702 -13.38 1.44 -11.33
CA TYR A 702 -11.92 1.55 -11.45
C TYR A 702 -11.39 0.44 -12.34
N GLY A 703 -10.71 0.80 -13.42
CA GLY A 703 -10.20 -0.13 -14.43
C GLY A 703 -8.72 0.07 -14.71
N SER A 704 -8.07 -1.02 -15.09
CA SER A 704 -6.70 -1.02 -15.58
C SER A 704 -6.57 -1.98 -16.75
N ILE A 705 -5.60 -1.73 -17.62
CA ILE A 705 -5.32 -2.54 -18.80
C ILE A 705 -3.87 -2.96 -18.71
N ASN A 706 -3.67 -4.26 -18.54
CA ASN A 706 -2.38 -4.90 -18.46
C ASN A 706 -1.94 -5.36 -19.84
N HIS A 707 -0.66 -5.24 -20.14
CA HIS A 707 -0.04 -5.66 -21.38
C HIS A 707 1.45 -5.90 -21.17
N PRO A 708 2.13 -6.66 -22.04
CA PRO A 708 3.55 -6.95 -21.87
C PRO A 708 4.39 -5.68 -21.95
N VAL A 709 5.24 -5.46 -20.94
CA VAL A 709 6.26 -4.40 -20.97
C VAL A 709 7.60 -5.03 -20.64
N ASP A 710 8.30 -5.49 -21.67
CA ASP A 710 9.57 -6.17 -21.47
C ASP A 710 10.70 -5.19 -21.16
N ARG A 711 11.72 -5.71 -20.47
CA ARG A 711 12.97 -5.00 -20.23
C ARG A 711 14.13 -5.90 -20.60
N ASP A 712 15.02 -5.37 -21.43
CA ASP A 712 16.30 -6.01 -21.66
C ASP A 712 17.27 -5.67 -20.49
N PRO A 713 17.68 -6.63 -19.64
CA PRO A 713 18.59 -6.38 -18.53
C PRO A 713 20.00 -5.93 -18.96
N VAL A 714 20.41 -6.14 -20.21
CA VAL A 714 21.78 -5.84 -20.67
C VAL A 714 21.89 -4.43 -21.23
N CYS A 715 20.96 -4.02 -22.09
CA CYS A 715 20.99 -2.69 -22.70
C CYS A 715 19.97 -1.71 -22.14
N GLY A 716 19.07 -2.16 -21.26
CA GLY A 716 18.01 -1.34 -20.68
C GLY A 716 16.97 -0.87 -21.71
N TYR A 717 16.73 -1.63 -22.78
CA TYR A 717 15.56 -1.36 -23.62
C TYR A 717 14.30 -1.69 -22.83
N THR A 718 13.29 -0.82 -22.93
CA THR A 718 11.97 -1.03 -22.32
C THR A 718 10.90 -0.89 -23.40
N GLY A 719 10.01 -1.87 -23.48
CA GLY A 719 9.02 -2.04 -24.54
C GLY A 719 8.95 -3.51 -24.94
N ILE A 720 8.07 -3.87 -25.87
CA ILE A 720 7.89 -5.28 -26.24
C ILE A 720 9.13 -5.84 -26.93
N ILE A 721 9.63 -6.96 -26.41
CA ILE A 721 10.74 -7.74 -26.95
C ILE A 721 10.15 -9.08 -27.40
N ASP A 722 10.15 -9.32 -28.72
CA ASP A 722 9.86 -10.64 -29.27
C ASP A 722 11.05 -11.58 -28.99
N GLU A 723 11.69 -12.15 -30.01
CA GLU A 723 12.88 -13.00 -29.80
C GLU A 723 14.18 -12.20 -29.65
N VAL A 724 14.24 -10.98 -30.19
CA VAL A 724 15.47 -10.19 -30.33
C VAL A 724 15.24 -8.78 -29.82
N CYS A 725 16.07 -8.33 -28.89
CA CYS A 725 16.00 -6.97 -28.38
C CYS A 725 16.20 -5.95 -29.54
N PRO A 726 15.24 -5.03 -29.77
CA PRO A 726 15.32 -4.09 -30.90
C PRO A 726 16.44 -3.04 -30.72
N ARG A 727 16.95 -2.85 -29.50
CA ARG A 727 18.04 -1.91 -29.21
C ARG A 727 19.42 -2.54 -29.38
N CYS A 728 19.68 -3.68 -28.73
CA CYS A 728 21.01 -4.29 -28.72
C CYS A 728 21.15 -5.51 -29.64
N GLY A 729 20.05 -6.00 -30.20
CA GLY A 729 20.02 -7.13 -31.13
C GLY A 729 20.35 -8.48 -30.50
N ARG A 730 20.32 -8.59 -29.16
CA ARG A 730 20.58 -9.85 -28.46
C ARG A 730 19.31 -10.68 -28.33
N ARG A 731 19.47 -11.99 -28.31
CA ARG A 731 18.47 -12.94 -27.81
C ARG A 731 18.66 -13.18 -26.32
N GLU A 732 17.64 -13.73 -25.67
CA GLU A 732 17.74 -14.14 -24.27
C GLU A 732 18.91 -15.13 -24.06
N GLY A 733 19.68 -14.96 -22.98
CA GLY A 733 20.90 -15.73 -22.71
C GLY A 733 22.17 -15.30 -23.49
N GLU A 734 22.06 -14.44 -24.50
CA GLU A 734 23.23 -13.96 -25.25
C GLU A 734 23.90 -12.74 -24.57
N ALA A 735 25.24 -12.76 -24.52
CA ALA A 735 26.04 -11.63 -24.04
C ALA A 735 26.20 -10.57 -25.15
N VAL A 736 26.09 -9.29 -24.78
CA VAL A 736 26.39 -8.16 -25.68
C VAL A 736 27.81 -7.70 -25.42
N SER A 737 28.59 -7.45 -26.49
CA SER A 737 29.95 -6.94 -26.33
C SER A 737 29.96 -5.58 -25.63
N VAL A 738 30.92 -5.37 -24.74
CA VAL A 738 31.11 -4.10 -24.01
C VAL A 738 31.25 -2.92 -24.97
N GLU A 739 31.86 -3.15 -26.14
CA GLU A 739 32.03 -2.14 -27.19
C GLU A 739 30.70 -1.72 -27.83
N LYS A 740 29.78 -2.67 -28.07
CA LYS A 740 28.42 -2.38 -28.54
C LYS A 740 27.59 -1.67 -27.47
N LEU A 741 27.73 -2.04 -26.20
CA LEU A 741 27.07 -1.34 -25.09
C LEU A 741 27.60 0.09 -24.90
N ARG A 742 28.89 0.33 -25.10
CA ARG A 742 29.48 1.68 -25.11
C ARG A 742 28.99 2.51 -26.29
N GLN A 743 28.87 1.94 -27.50
CA GLN A 743 28.29 2.60 -28.67
C GLN A 743 26.83 3.00 -28.45
N LEU A 744 26.05 2.17 -27.76
CA LEU A 744 24.64 2.42 -27.43
C LEU A 744 24.45 3.34 -26.21
N GLY A 745 25.53 3.75 -25.54
CA GLY A 745 25.50 4.57 -24.33
C GLY A 745 24.97 3.85 -23.07
N CYS A 746 24.95 2.50 -23.09
CA CYS A 746 24.30 1.65 -22.09
C CYS A 746 25.25 1.05 -21.04
N TRP A 747 26.57 1.17 -21.19
CA TRP A 747 27.51 0.50 -20.28
C TRP A 747 27.61 1.24 -18.93
N ARG A 748 27.12 0.59 -17.85
CA ARG A 748 27.32 0.98 -16.44
C ARG A 748 27.59 -0.27 -15.61
N GLU A 749 28.54 -0.21 -14.67
CA GLU A 749 29.07 -1.36 -13.91
C GLU A 749 28.11 -1.98 -12.86
N SER A 750 26.89 -1.46 -12.67
CA SER A 750 25.94 -2.06 -11.74
C SER A 750 24.49 -1.65 -12.04
N ALA A 751 23.69 -2.61 -12.50
CA ALA A 751 22.23 -2.54 -12.45
C ALA A 751 21.65 -3.96 -12.61
N ALA A 752 21.93 -4.82 -11.63
CA ALA A 752 21.13 -6.02 -11.43
C ALA A 752 20.14 -5.72 -10.30
N ASN A 753 18.89 -6.14 -10.50
CA ASN A 753 17.75 -6.10 -9.57
C ASN A 753 16.96 -4.79 -9.55
N CYS A 754 15.90 -4.74 -10.37
CA CYS A 754 14.74 -3.91 -10.11
C CYS A 754 13.57 -4.89 -9.89
N GLY A 755 13.02 -4.89 -8.68
CA GLY A 755 11.98 -5.81 -8.24
C GLY A 755 10.67 -5.61 -9.00
N TYR A 756 9.97 -6.72 -9.22
CA TYR A 756 8.67 -6.79 -9.87
C TYR A 756 7.58 -6.94 -8.80
N CYS A 757 6.42 -6.27 -8.96
CA CYS A 757 5.36 -6.17 -7.95
C CYS A 757 4.12 -7.04 -8.21
N GLY A 758 4.16 -7.97 -9.16
CA GLY A 758 3.12 -8.98 -9.34
C GLY A 758 3.47 -10.31 -8.69
N ASP A 759 2.46 -11.13 -8.41
CA ASP A 759 2.67 -12.53 -8.04
C ASP A 759 3.21 -13.28 -9.27
N PRO A 760 4.47 -13.73 -9.29
CA PRO A 760 5.08 -14.34 -10.47
C PRO A 760 4.28 -15.55 -10.99
N PHE A 761 3.62 -16.28 -10.11
CA PHE A 761 2.82 -17.44 -10.46
C PHE A 761 1.52 -17.06 -11.18
N GLU A 762 0.92 -15.91 -10.83
CA GLU A 762 -0.25 -15.40 -11.53
C GLU A 762 0.11 -14.98 -12.95
N GLU A 763 1.32 -14.45 -13.15
CA GLU A 763 1.77 -13.94 -14.44
C GLU A 763 2.06 -15.03 -15.45
N ASP A 764 2.68 -16.13 -15.00
CA ASP A 764 2.96 -17.30 -15.83
C ASP A 764 1.67 -17.93 -16.41
N GLU A 765 0.53 -17.74 -15.74
CA GLU A 765 -0.77 -18.27 -16.15
C GLU A 765 -1.68 -17.26 -16.87
N ARG A 766 -1.25 -16.00 -17.07
CA ARG A 766 -2.09 -14.97 -17.70
C ARG A 766 -2.35 -15.24 -19.18
N ALA A 767 -3.62 -15.29 -19.56
CA ALA A 767 -4.05 -15.33 -20.95
C ALA A 767 -4.63 -13.96 -21.39
N ALA A 768 -4.22 -13.49 -22.57
CA ALA A 768 -4.75 -12.27 -23.16
C ALA A 768 -6.27 -12.40 -23.42
N ASN A 769 -7.02 -11.34 -23.14
CA ASN A 769 -8.45 -11.27 -23.40
C ASN A 769 -8.70 -10.86 -24.85
N PRO A 770 -9.33 -11.69 -25.70
CA PRO A 770 -9.62 -11.30 -27.08
C PRO A 770 -10.48 -10.04 -27.15
N LEU A 771 -10.11 -9.11 -28.03
CA LEU A 771 -10.86 -7.91 -28.35
C LEU A 771 -12.04 -8.24 -29.28
N SER A 772 -13.11 -8.79 -28.73
CA SER A 772 -14.41 -8.91 -29.42
C SER A 772 -15.43 -8.02 -28.71
N PHE A 773 -15.73 -6.85 -29.29
CA PHE A 773 -16.70 -5.90 -28.74
C PHE A 773 -18.12 -6.16 -29.24
#